data_AF-A0A7D9EIT0-F1
#
_entry.id   AF-A0A7D9EIT0-F1
#
_cell.length_a   1.000
_cell.length_b   1.000
_cell.length_c   1.000
_cell.angle_alpha   90.00
_cell.angle_beta   90.00
_cell.angle_gamma   90.00
#
_symmetry.space_group_name_H-M   'P 1'
#
loop_
_entity.id
_entity.type
_entity.pdbx_description
1 polymer ?
#
loop_
_entity_poly.entity_id
_entity_poly.type
_entity_poly.pdbx_seq_one_letter_code
_entity_poly.pdbx_strand_id
1 'polypeptide(L)'
;MLQNNCYVLCLLLSLADSTQPGLNLSQVSNWADDISSKIVEMWKDISGYQHLKKAYEESLKKVAHVDSKQLLIESAHKMEQYFSKKIDSLQRIKTRAKIAYARRKDASVTAEEVKYVNMIDLNSTSIPVTLHFDQRFKKDVNTSYSGIQIPTNVYHGGPAVLKTINWTSELDEVFIDNFMNRDNTLKWQYFGSRDAVFRTYPAKRWTNPYYSARRRPWYTQGATSPKDMVILIDSSGSMVGKNSVIGRLAVSNIIDTLTDDDFFNVVYFNTAIRSLSCNKTLVQATERNRELFKSRLRKSGYKDVALWEKALKEAFEMLKTTDGARCQKMIMILSDGTEHKYEDVFEHYNKNNEVRVFTYLLGTPAPAYSSDDLMWMACSNKGYFYNVPTVGAVRDLIEDYVSVLSRPMATTNETVKPVWTGIYRDASGLGMLVTATLPVFHEQTFLGVCGTDVTISQLMNFVYQPYVGAGGYPFIINNNGNIVKHPNFRAVYGYVKSPDDVDLTEAEFVPEERKNSLLALREKMLSIKNGETGEMIFTAFSFTEYERYLRITPIERTYIFTKIQQTPFSLGITSLKFGYEVQEYKSYIVGNESNENNGIVLLEDWNHCNSTSLPLTTTPQYLRRLLQQGDCNANLLLDLNITQNVWSTNVTR
;
A
#
# COMPACT_ATOMS: atom_id res chain seq x y z
N MET A 1 46.40 -14.04 21.85
CA MET A 1 47.34 -13.26 21.00
C MET A 1 46.87 -11.83 20.71
N LEU A 2 45.56 -11.53 20.62
CA LEU A 2 45.06 -10.17 20.35
C LEU A 2 45.32 -9.14 21.48
N GLN A 3 45.41 -9.56 22.74
CA GLN A 3 45.71 -8.66 23.86
C GLN A 3 47.14 -8.09 23.81
N ASN A 4 48.14 -8.89 23.41
CA ASN A 4 49.53 -8.42 23.37
C ASN A 4 49.79 -7.40 22.25
N ASN A 5 49.02 -7.44 21.15
CA ASN A 5 49.20 -6.50 20.05
C ASN A 5 48.54 -5.13 20.31
N CYS A 6 47.49 -5.07 21.15
CA CYS A 6 46.90 -3.79 21.58
C CYS A 6 47.83 -3.02 22.52
N TYR A 7 48.59 -3.71 23.37
CA TYR A 7 49.61 -3.07 24.23
C TYR A 7 50.73 -2.44 23.41
N VAL A 8 51.15 -3.06 22.30
CA VAL A 8 52.17 -2.50 21.40
C VAL A 8 51.67 -1.25 20.68
N LEU A 9 50.41 -1.23 20.22
CA LEU A 9 49.83 -0.06 19.58
C LEU A 9 49.62 1.12 20.56
N CYS A 10 49.23 0.82 21.81
CA CYS A 10 49.11 1.84 22.86
C CYS A 10 50.47 2.36 23.35
N LEU A 11 51.51 1.51 23.39
CA LEU A 11 52.90 1.91 23.68
C LEU A 11 53.49 2.79 22.57
N LEU A 12 53.12 2.56 21.30
CA LEU A 12 53.54 3.40 20.18
C LEU A 12 52.87 4.78 20.19
N LEU A 13 51.63 4.88 20.70
CA LEU A 13 50.90 6.14 20.82
C LEU A 13 51.27 6.96 22.08
N SER A 14 51.73 6.31 23.15
CA SER A 14 52.17 7.00 24.38
C SER A 14 53.62 7.51 24.34
N LEU A 15 54.41 7.10 23.34
CA LEU A 15 55.77 7.57 23.09
C LEU A 15 55.87 8.71 22.06
N ALA A 16 54.74 9.25 21.59
CA ALA A 16 54.70 10.42 20.71
C ALA A 16 54.91 11.71 21.53
N ASP A 17 56.07 11.78 22.20
CA ASP A 17 56.58 13.01 22.79
C ASP A 17 57.09 13.93 21.66
N SER A 18 56.79 15.21 21.80
CA SER A 18 56.70 16.22 20.74
C SER A 18 58.02 16.69 20.09
N THR A 19 59.04 15.83 19.96
CA THR A 19 60.37 16.21 19.44
C THR A 19 61.03 15.17 18.53
N GLN A 20 60.28 14.46 17.67
CA GLN A 20 60.89 13.60 16.63
C GLN A 20 60.88 14.26 15.22
N PRO A 21 61.92 14.02 14.40
CA PRO A 21 61.98 14.54 13.03
C PRO A 21 60.76 14.07 12.25
N GLY A 22 60.12 14.99 11.52
CA GLY A 22 58.81 14.79 10.90
C GLY A 22 58.68 13.45 10.18
N LEU A 23 57.65 12.69 10.56
CA LEU A 23 57.21 11.49 9.85
C LEU A 23 57.16 11.78 8.35
N ASN A 24 58.05 11.14 7.59
CA ASN A 24 58.08 11.30 6.15
C ASN A 24 56.86 10.58 5.55
N LEU A 25 56.14 11.25 4.66
CA LEU A 25 54.95 10.71 4.00
C LEU A 25 55.26 9.37 3.29
N SER A 26 56.48 9.19 2.79
CA SER A 26 56.94 7.91 2.20
C SER A 26 57.11 6.79 3.23
N GLN A 27 57.57 7.09 4.44
CA GLN A 27 57.71 6.10 5.51
C GLN A 27 56.33 5.63 5.98
N VAL A 28 55.38 6.56 6.13
CA VAL A 28 53.99 6.24 6.48
C VAL A 28 53.32 5.41 5.39
N SER A 29 53.52 5.74 4.12
CA SER A 29 53.01 4.94 2.99
C SER A 29 53.58 3.52 3.02
N ASN A 30 54.91 3.37 3.18
CA ASN A 30 55.55 2.06 3.22
C ASN A 30 55.04 1.20 4.38
N TRP A 31 54.83 1.80 5.56
CA TRP A 31 54.24 1.08 6.70
C TRP A 31 52.78 0.69 6.44
N ALA A 32 51.99 1.57 5.83
CA ALA A 32 50.61 1.27 5.45
C ALA A 32 50.53 0.11 4.45
N ASP A 33 51.42 0.09 3.45
CA ASP A 33 51.52 -0.97 2.45
C ASP A 33 51.98 -2.30 3.07
N ASP A 34 52.98 -2.26 3.97
CA ASP A 34 53.45 -3.46 4.70
C ASP A 34 52.34 -4.04 5.60
N ILE A 35 51.62 -3.20 6.34
CA ILE A 35 50.49 -3.64 7.18
C ILE A 35 49.35 -4.17 6.30
N SER A 36 48.99 -3.46 5.23
CA SER A 36 47.93 -3.88 4.28
C SER A 36 48.25 -5.24 3.67
N SER A 37 49.48 -5.45 3.21
CA SER A 37 49.89 -6.72 2.60
C SER A 37 49.81 -7.88 3.60
N LYS A 38 50.31 -7.68 4.83
CA LYS A 38 50.21 -8.67 5.93
C LYS A 38 48.77 -8.99 6.29
N ILE A 39 47.88 -7.99 6.36
CA ILE A 39 46.46 -8.21 6.64
C ILE A 39 45.80 -9.00 5.51
N VAL A 40 46.06 -8.65 4.25
CA VAL A 40 45.48 -9.34 3.09
C VAL A 40 45.96 -10.79 3.02
N GLU A 41 47.24 -11.05 3.31
CA GLU A 41 47.80 -12.40 3.35
C GLU A 41 47.17 -13.23 4.48
N MET A 42 47.15 -12.69 5.70
CA MET A 42 46.48 -13.30 6.84
C MET A 42 45.00 -13.60 6.53
N TRP A 43 44.30 -12.69 5.85
CA TRP A 43 42.88 -12.88 5.51
C TRP A 43 42.67 -13.95 4.44
N LYS A 44 43.57 -14.07 3.46
CA LYS A 44 43.54 -15.15 2.46
C LYS A 44 43.67 -16.52 3.11
N ASP A 45 44.55 -16.64 4.10
CA ASP A 45 44.79 -17.88 4.82
C ASP A 45 43.64 -18.23 5.77
N ILE A 46 43.18 -17.27 6.58
CA ILE A 46 42.13 -17.50 7.58
C ILE A 46 40.75 -17.69 6.95
N SER A 47 40.41 -16.90 5.91
CA SER A 47 39.04 -16.94 5.33
C SER A 47 38.75 -18.22 4.56
N GLY A 48 39.78 -18.98 4.16
CA GLY A 48 39.60 -20.16 3.31
C GLY A 48 39.08 -19.85 1.90
N TYR A 49 39.17 -18.59 1.45
CA TYR A 49 38.64 -18.15 0.15
C TYR A 49 39.08 -19.04 -1.03
N GLN A 50 40.37 -19.43 -1.08
CA GLN A 50 40.89 -20.26 -2.16
C GLN A 50 40.29 -21.67 -2.16
N HIS A 51 40.09 -22.25 -0.97
CA HIS A 51 39.44 -23.55 -0.81
C HIS A 51 37.98 -23.48 -1.24
N LEU A 52 37.26 -22.42 -0.84
CA LEU A 52 35.87 -22.19 -1.26
C LEU A 52 35.76 -22.04 -2.78
N LYS A 53 36.61 -21.21 -3.37
CA LYS A 53 36.64 -21.01 -4.83
C LYS A 53 36.88 -22.33 -5.58
N LYS A 54 37.89 -23.10 -5.16
CA LYS A 54 38.22 -24.39 -5.75
C LYS A 54 37.06 -25.40 -5.62
N ALA A 55 36.42 -25.45 -4.45
CA ALA A 55 35.28 -26.33 -4.22
C ALA A 55 34.09 -26.01 -5.16
N TYR A 56 33.81 -24.73 -5.42
CA TYR A 56 32.82 -24.33 -6.42
C TYR A 56 33.26 -24.70 -7.85
N GLU A 57 34.50 -24.41 -8.25
CA GLU A 57 35.01 -24.75 -9.59
C GLU A 57 34.97 -26.28 -9.87
N GLU A 58 35.22 -27.10 -8.85
CA GLU A 58 35.17 -28.56 -8.96
C GLU A 58 33.73 -29.08 -9.01
N SER A 59 32.80 -28.47 -8.28
CA SER A 59 31.40 -28.91 -8.14
C SER A 59 30.48 -28.46 -9.28
N LEU A 60 30.75 -27.28 -9.87
CA LEU A 60 29.92 -26.70 -10.93
C LEU A 60 30.21 -27.38 -12.28
N LYS A 61 29.15 -27.76 -13.02
CA LYS A 61 29.26 -28.34 -14.37
C LYS A 61 28.80 -27.35 -15.44
N LYS A 62 27.67 -26.69 -15.23
CA LYS A 62 27.11 -25.70 -16.16
C LYS A 62 26.54 -24.51 -15.39
N VAL A 63 27.12 -23.34 -15.63
CA VAL A 63 26.66 -22.06 -15.10
C VAL A 63 26.13 -21.23 -16.26
N ALA A 64 24.91 -20.71 -16.12
CA ALA A 64 24.31 -19.79 -17.07
C ALA A 64 24.24 -18.39 -16.45
N HIS A 65 24.48 -17.38 -17.28
CA HIS A 65 24.20 -16.01 -16.91
C HIS A 65 22.67 -15.80 -16.94
N VAL A 66 22.11 -15.29 -15.85
CA VAL A 66 20.70 -14.90 -15.80
C VAL A 66 20.57 -13.53 -16.42
N ASP A 67 19.91 -13.45 -17.56
CA ASP A 67 19.51 -12.17 -18.12
C ASP A 67 18.42 -11.54 -17.23
N SER A 68 18.82 -10.49 -16.49
CA SER A 68 17.92 -9.75 -15.60
C SER A 68 16.74 -9.12 -16.36
N LYS A 69 16.91 -8.81 -17.65
CA LYS A 69 15.82 -8.27 -18.49
C LYS A 69 14.81 -9.37 -18.85
N GLN A 70 15.27 -10.56 -19.20
CA GLN A 70 14.39 -11.70 -19.44
C GLN A 70 13.64 -12.09 -18.16
N LEU A 71 14.35 -12.17 -17.02
CA LEU A 71 13.74 -12.43 -15.72
C LEU A 71 12.63 -11.42 -15.40
N LEU A 72 12.88 -10.13 -15.63
CA LEU A 72 11.90 -9.07 -15.43
C LEU A 72 10.63 -9.30 -16.27
N ILE A 73 10.78 -9.60 -17.57
CA ILE A 73 9.67 -9.82 -18.49
C ILE A 73 8.85 -11.05 -18.06
N GLU A 74 9.52 -12.15 -17.74
CA GLU A 74 8.86 -13.38 -17.28
C GLU A 74 8.11 -13.17 -15.95
N SER A 75 8.73 -12.47 -14.99
CA SER A 75 8.10 -12.11 -13.72
C SER A 75 6.90 -11.20 -13.92
N ALA A 76 7.02 -10.17 -14.77
CA ALA A 76 5.92 -9.27 -15.09
C ALA A 76 4.74 -10.02 -15.72
N HIS A 77 4.99 -10.91 -16.68
CA HIS A 77 3.95 -11.71 -17.32
C HIS A 77 3.25 -12.68 -16.32
N LYS A 78 3.98 -13.30 -15.40
CA LYS A 78 3.38 -14.11 -14.31
C LYS A 78 2.50 -13.25 -13.40
N MET A 79 2.93 -12.04 -13.06
CA MET A 79 2.13 -11.08 -12.29
C MET A 79 0.88 -10.64 -13.06
N GLU A 80 0.98 -10.38 -14.36
CA GLU A 80 -0.16 -10.03 -15.22
C GLU A 80 -1.23 -11.11 -15.20
N GLN A 81 -0.84 -12.38 -15.39
CA GLN A 81 -1.76 -13.52 -15.29
C GLN A 81 -2.38 -13.64 -13.91
N TYR A 82 -1.59 -13.42 -12.86
CA TYR A 82 -2.06 -13.42 -11.48
C TYR A 82 -3.11 -12.33 -11.24
N PHE A 83 -2.84 -11.09 -11.68
CA PHE A 83 -3.78 -9.97 -11.55
C PHE A 83 -5.05 -10.18 -12.40
N SER A 84 -4.92 -10.71 -13.62
CA SER A 84 -6.07 -11.02 -14.49
C SER A 84 -7.07 -11.95 -13.79
N LYS A 85 -6.59 -13.01 -13.11
CA LYS A 85 -7.47 -13.93 -12.35
C LYS A 85 -8.24 -13.22 -11.22
N LYS A 86 -7.62 -12.22 -10.57
CA LYS A 86 -8.30 -11.39 -9.55
C LYS A 86 -9.36 -10.51 -10.16
N ILE A 87 -9.06 -9.89 -11.30
CA ILE A 87 -9.99 -9.05 -12.05
C ILE A 87 -11.20 -9.87 -12.50
N ASP A 88 -10.97 -11.08 -13.03
CA ASP A 88 -12.05 -11.98 -13.45
C ASP A 88 -12.96 -12.35 -12.27
N SER A 89 -12.37 -12.69 -11.12
CA SER A 89 -13.11 -12.99 -9.89
C SER A 89 -13.99 -11.81 -9.45
N LEU A 90 -13.48 -10.58 -9.54
CA LEU A 90 -14.24 -9.35 -9.24
C LEU A 90 -15.38 -9.10 -10.23
N GLN A 91 -15.16 -9.28 -11.53
CA GLN A 91 -16.20 -9.12 -12.55
C GLN A 91 -17.35 -10.10 -12.32
N ARG A 92 -17.04 -11.32 -11.88
CA ARG A 92 -18.06 -12.31 -11.49
C ARG A 92 -18.87 -11.87 -10.27
N ILE A 93 -18.19 -11.37 -9.23
CA ILE A 93 -18.86 -10.83 -8.03
C ILE A 93 -19.78 -9.67 -8.41
N LYS A 94 -19.28 -8.71 -9.22
CA LYS A 94 -20.06 -7.58 -9.73
C LYS A 94 -21.30 -8.04 -10.49
N THR A 95 -21.14 -8.98 -11.42
CA THR A 95 -22.24 -9.52 -12.22
C THR A 95 -23.28 -10.21 -11.36
N ARG A 96 -22.84 -11.05 -10.41
CA ARG A 96 -23.75 -11.75 -9.48
C ARG A 96 -24.48 -10.76 -8.57
N ALA A 97 -23.80 -9.73 -8.07
CA ALA A 97 -24.40 -8.70 -7.24
C ALA A 97 -25.52 -7.94 -7.97
N LYS A 98 -25.31 -7.58 -9.24
CA LYS A 98 -26.33 -6.94 -10.08
C LYS A 98 -27.59 -7.80 -10.22
N ILE A 99 -27.41 -9.09 -10.48
CA ILE A 99 -28.52 -10.05 -10.65
C ILE A 99 -29.26 -10.26 -9.33
N ALA A 100 -28.52 -10.46 -8.24
CA ALA A 100 -29.08 -10.69 -6.90
C ALA A 100 -29.92 -9.50 -6.43
N TYR A 101 -29.41 -8.27 -6.62
CA TYR A 101 -30.15 -7.06 -6.31
C TYR A 101 -31.42 -6.95 -7.16
N ALA A 102 -31.34 -7.16 -8.48
CA ALA A 102 -32.49 -7.07 -9.38
C ALA A 102 -33.64 -8.03 -8.98
N ARG A 103 -33.31 -9.23 -8.50
CA ARG A 103 -34.29 -10.24 -8.06
C ARG A 103 -34.95 -9.92 -6.74
N ARG A 104 -34.22 -9.32 -5.79
CA ARG A 104 -34.69 -9.10 -4.41
C ARG A 104 -34.93 -7.63 -4.05
N LYS A 105 -34.88 -6.72 -5.03
CA LYS A 105 -35.08 -5.28 -4.79
C LYS A 105 -36.47 -4.94 -4.25
N ASP A 106 -37.48 -5.75 -4.52
CA ASP A 106 -38.86 -5.49 -4.06
C ASP A 106 -39.28 -6.42 -2.90
N ALA A 107 -38.35 -7.24 -2.40
CA ALA A 107 -38.63 -8.12 -1.27
C ALA A 107 -38.78 -7.32 0.03
N SER A 108 -39.91 -7.54 0.72
CA SER A 108 -40.06 -7.16 2.13
C SER A 108 -39.48 -8.28 2.99
N VAL A 109 -38.63 -7.93 3.94
CA VAL A 109 -37.90 -8.91 4.76
C VAL A 109 -37.92 -8.49 6.22
N THR A 110 -38.19 -9.44 7.11
CA THR A 110 -38.13 -9.23 8.55
C THR A 110 -36.78 -9.69 9.12
N ALA A 111 -36.45 -9.24 10.33
CA ALA A 111 -35.17 -9.61 10.97
C ALA A 111 -35.03 -11.13 11.20
N GLU A 112 -36.15 -11.83 11.42
CA GLU A 112 -36.16 -13.28 11.69
C GLU A 112 -35.91 -14.12 10.42
N GLU A 113 -36.27 -13.60 9.26
CA GLU A 113 -36.06 -14.25 7.96
C GLU A 113 -34.60 -14.14 7.48
N VAL A 114 -33.90 -13.09 7.91
CA VAL A 114 -32.53 -12.79 7.45
C VAL A 114 -31.51 -13.54 8.28
N LYS A 115 -31.02 -14.66 7.76
CA LYS A 115 -29.94 -15.45 8.38
C LYS A 115 -28.57 -15.08 7.84
N TYR A 116 -27.63 -14.79 8.73
CA TYR A 116 -26.24 -14.49 8.35
C TYR A 116 -25.25 -14.77 9.48
N VAL A 117 -23.98 -14.80 9.11
CA VAL A 117 -22.86 -14.93 10.07
C VAL A 117 -22.42 -13.54 10.52
N ASN A 118 -22.78 -13.14 11.72
CA ASN A 118 -22.25 -11.94 12.37
C ASN A 118 -20.79 -12.16 12.79
N MET A 119 -19.86 -11.39 12.22
CA MET A 119 -18.43 -11.55 12.49
C MET A 119 -17.96 -10.95 13.82
N ILE A 120 -18.67 -9.98 14.40
CA ILE A 120 -18.33 -9.44 15.73
C ILE A 120 -18.70 -10.45 16.81
N ASP A 121 -19.95 -10.91 16.77
CA ASP A 121 -20.50 -11.82 17.74
C ASP A 121 -20.94 -13.13 17.06
N LEU A 122 -20.03 -14.10 17.10
CA LEU A 122 -20.26 -15.43 16.54
C LEU A 122 -21.28 -16.26 17.35
N ASN A 123 -21.61 -15.85 18.58
CA ASN A 123 -22.64 -16.53 19.37
C ASN A 123 -24.04 -16.02 19.01
N SER A 124 -24.14 -14.77 18.55
CA SER A 124 -25.40 -14.17 18.07
C SER A 124 -25.70 -14.49 16.60
N THR A 125 -24.96 -15.40 15.97
CA THR A 125 -25.16 -15.75 14.55
C THR A 125 -26.43 -16.58 14.38
N SER A 126 -27.23 -16.28 13.36
CA SER A 126 -28.44 -17.08 13.03
C SER A 126 -28.12 -18.48 12.48
N ILE A 127 -26.85 -18.76 12.21
CA ILE A 127 -26.35 -20.00 11.61
C ILE A 127 -25.22 -20.52 12.52
N PRO A 128 -25.21 -21.80 12.92
CA PRO A 128 -24.10 -22.36 13.68
C PRO A 128 -22.85 -22.42 12.80
N VAL A 129 -21.77 -21.76 13.24
CA VAL A 129 -20.52 -21.66 12.48
C VAL A 129 -19.34 -22.13 13.32
N THR A 130 -18.58 -23.07 12.75
CA THR A 130 -17.27 -23.47 13.27
C THR A 130 -16.18 -22.86 12.38
N LEU A 131 -15.17 -22.27 13.01
CA LEU A 131 -14.00 -21.75 12.32
C LEU A 131 -12.86 -22.78 12.38
N HIS A 132 -12.09 -22.88 11.29
CA HIS A 132 -10.90 -23.74 11.20
C HIS A 132 -9.72 -22.92 10.68
N PHE A 133 -8.53 -23.20 11.20
CA PHE A 133 -7.32 -22.53 10.77
C PHE A 133 -7.02 -22.82 9.28
N ASP A 134 -6.91 -21.76 8.47
CA ASP A 134 -6.47 -21.87 7.07
C ASP A 134 -5.12 -21.18 6.88
N GLN A 135 -4.12 -21.93 6.41
CA GLN A 135 -2.76 -21.46 6.20
C GLN A 135 -2.66 -20.29 5.21
N ARG A 136 -3.56 -20.21 4.22
CA ARG A 136 -3.60 -19.10 3.26
C ARG A 136 -4.00 -17.80 3.94
N PHE A 137 -4.83 -17.86 4.96
CA PHE A 137 -5.31 -16.69 5.71
C PHE A 137 -4.55 -16.44 7.01
N LYS A 138 -3.74 -17.42 7.46
CA LYS A 138 -3.04 -17.40 8.76
C LYS A 138 -3.99 -17.13 9.93
N LYS A 139 -5.24 -17.61 9.82
CA LYS A 139 -6.32 -17.37 10.77
C LYS A 139 -7.41 -18.42 10.67
N ASP A 140 -8.20 -18.55 11.73
CA ASP A 140 -9.42 -19.35 11.74
C ASP A 140 -10.52 -18.70 10.89
N VAL A 141 -11.01 -19.46 9.91
CA VAL A 141 -12.03 -19.03 8.94
C VAL A 141 -13.08 -20.13 8.72
N ASN A 142 -14.23 -19.76 8.18
CA ASN A 142 -15.23 -20.70 7.69
C ASN A 142 -15.39 -20.54 6.18
N THR A 143 -15.13 -21.61 5.44
CA THR A 143 -15.19 -21.62 3.96
C THR A 143 -16.57 -21.96 3.41
N SER A 144 -17.54 -22.30 4.25
CA SER A 144 -18.91 -22.64 3.83
C SER A 144 -19.80 -21.41 3.66
N TYR A 145 -19.53 -20.35 4.43
CA TYR A 145 -20.33 -19.12 4.42
C TYR A 145 -19.44 -17.88 4.36
N SER A 146 -19.99 -16.76 3.87
CA SER A 146 -19.38 -15.45 4.08
C SER A 146 -19.83 -14.85 5.42
N GLY A 147 -19.02 -13.93 5.94
CA GLY A 147 -19.28 -13.21 7.18
C GLY A 147 -19.70 -11.78 6.91
N ILE A 148 -20.52 -11.21 7.78
CA ILE A 148 -20.96 -9.82 7.73
C ILE A 148 -20.47 -9.05 8.94
N GLN A 149 -20.02 -7.83 8.68
CA GLN A 149 -19.71 -6.82 9.66
C GLN A 149 -20.54 -5.55 9.39
N ILE A 150 -21.12 -5.01 10.46
CA ILE A 150 -21.89 -3.76 10.44
C ILE A 150 -21.28 -2.84 11.50
N PRO A 151 -20.97 -1.57 11.17
CA PRO A 151 -20.45 -0.61 12.13
C PRO A 151 -21.43 -0.40 13.30
N THR A 152 -20.91 -0.19 14.51
CA THR A 152 -21.73 0.01 15.73
C THR A 152 -22.72 1.18 15.64
N ASN A 153 -22.43 2.22 14.84
CA ASN A 153 -23.32 3.37 14.67
C ASN A 153 -24.51 3.09 13.73
N VAL A 154 -24.55 1.93 13.06
CA VAL A 154 -25.61 1.56 12.14
C VAL A 154 -26.49 0.48 12.78
N TYR A 155 -27.79 0.72 12.83
CA TYR A 155 -28.74 -0.24 13.40
C TYR A 155 -28.92 -1.45 12.47
N HIS A 156 -28.51 -2.63 12.94
CA HIS A 156 -28.53 -3.88 12.17
C HIS A 156 -29.95 -4.34 11.78
N GLY A 157 -30.97 -3.97 12.57
CA GLY A 157 -32.38 -4.27 12.27
C GLY A 157 -33.06 -3.25 11.35
N GLY A 158 -32.32 -2.29 10.79
CA GLY A 158 -32.86 -1.29 9.87
C GLY A 158 -33.37 -1.95 8.57
N PRO A 159 -34.52 -1.53 8.00
CA PRO A 159 -35.07 -2.16 6.79
C PRO A 159 -34.10 -2.20 5.60
N ALA A 160 -33.34 -1.11 5.38
CA ALA A 160 -32.33 -1.05 4.33
C ALA A 160 -31.18 -2.05 4.55
N VAL A 161 -30.74 -2.19 5.80
CA VAL A 161 -29.66 -3.10 6.20
C VAL A 161 -30.11 -4.55 6.03
N LEU A 162 -31.28 -4.91 6.54
CA LEU A 162 -31.86 -6.25 6.42
C LEU A 162 -32.07 -6.66 4.94
N LYS A 163 -32.61 -5.75 4.14
CA LYS A 163 -32.74 -5.95 2.69
C LYS A 163 -31.39 -6.18 2.03
N THR A 164 -30.36 -5.42 2.43
CA THR A 164 -29.01 -5.57 1.90
C THR A 164 -28.36 -6.88 2.29
N ILE A 165 -28.53 -7.32 3.54
CA ILE A 165 -28.06 -8.64 3.97
C ILE A 165 -28.75 -9.75 3.16
N ASN A 166 -30.06 -9.63 2.94
CA ASN A 166 -30.84 -10.61 2.20
C ASN A 166 -30.36 -10.77 0.74
N TRP A 167 -30.29 -9.70 -0.05
CA TRP A 167 -29.89 -9.84 -1.45
C TRP A 167 -28.40 -10.20 -1.61
N THR A 168 -27.53 -9.74 -0.70
CA THR A 168 -26.11 -10.10 -0.74
C THR A 168 -25.84 -11.56 -0.37
N SER A 169 -26.83 -12.31 0.13
CA SER A 169 -26.67 -13.74 0.44
C SER A 169 -26.36 -14.58 -0.80
N GLU A 170 -26.79 -14.15 -2.00
CA GLU A 170 -26.48 -14.84 -3.26
C GLU A 170 -25.02 -14.69 -3.70
N LEU A 171 -24.25 -13.83 -3.02
CA LEU A 171 -22.81 -13.69 -3.31
C LEU A 171 -21.99 -14.87 -2.80
N ASP A 172 -22.50 -15.64 -1.84
CA ASP A 172 -21.77 -16.77 -1.26
C ASP A 172 -21.43 -17.82 -2.33
N GLU A 173 -22.35 -18.11 -3.26
CA GLU A 173 -22.11 -19.05 -4.36
C GLU A 173 -20.91 -18.65 -5.22
N VAL A 174 -20.82 -17.37 -5.60
CA VAL A 174 -19.71 -16.88 -6.44
C VAL A 174 -18.42 -16.76 -5.64
N PHE A 175 -18.48 -16.38 -4.36
CA PHE A 175 -17.30 -16.33 -3.49
C PHE A 175 -16.66 -17.71 -3.32
N ILE A 176 -17.48 -18.73 -3.06
CA ILE A 176 -17.06 -20.12 -2.89
C ILE A 176 -16.49 -20.64 -4.21
N ASP A 177 -17.18 -20.45 -5.34
CA ASP A 177 -16.70 -20.96 -6.64
C ASP A 177 -15.39 -20.30 -7.08
N ASN A 178 -15.25 -18.97 -6.89
CA ASN A 178 -13.99 -18.27 -7.14
C ASN A 178 -12.84 -18.90 -6.35
N PHE A 179 -13.05 -19.17 -5.07
CA PHE A 179 -12.02 -19.65 -4.16
C PHE A 179 -11.67 -21.13 -4.31
N MET A 180 -12.67 -22.00 -4.51
CA MET A 180 -12.48 -23.45 -4.56
C MET A 180 -12.13 -23.95 -5.96
N ASN A 181 -12.75 -23.40 -7.00
CA ASN A 181 -12.73 -23.99 -8.34
C ASN A 181 -11.93 -23.18 -9.37
N ARG A 182 -11.65 -21.90 -9.12
CA ARG A 182 -11.03 -21.01 -10.12
C ARG A 182 -9.62 -20.55 -9.74
N ASP A 183 -9.45 -20.04 -8.53
CA ASP A 183 -8.20 -19.41 -8.11
C ASP A 183 -7.87 -19.71 -6.64
N ASN A 184 -7.03 -20.72 -6.45
CA ASN A 184 -6.54 -21.15 -5.15
C ASN A 184 -5.61 -20.14 -4.45
N THR A 185 -5.16 -19.09 -5.16
CA THR A 185 -4.30 -18.04 -4.64
C THR A 185 -5.07 -16.83 -4.12
N LEU A 186 -6.42 -16.82 -4.24
CA LEU A 186 -7.28 -15.76 -3.72
C LEU A 186 -7.13 -15.59 -2.21
N LYS A 187 -7.11 -14.32 -1.79
CA LYS A 187 -7.21 -13.91 -0.40
C LYS A 187 -8.65 -13.45 -0.13
N TRP A 188 -8.83 -12.38 0.64
CA TRP A 188 -10.15 -11.88 0.96
C TRP A 188 -10.87 -11.45 -0.32
N GLN A 189 -12.14 -11.84 -0.40
CA GLN A 189 -13.11 -11.34 -1.35
C GLN A 189 -14.22 -10.67 -0.56
N TYR A 190 -14.66 -9.49 -0.95
CA TYR A 190 -15.68 -8.78 -0.18
C TYR A 190 -16.54 -7.85 -1.04
N PHE A 191 -17.69 -7.51 -0.47
CA PHE A 191 -18.61 -6.50 -0.96
C PHE A 191 -18.97 -5.54 0.18
N GLY A 192 -18.67 -4.26 0.00
CA GLY A 192 -19.15 -3.19 0.87
C GLY A 192 -20.37 -2.52 0.26
N SER A 193 -21.49 -2.51 0.96
CA SER A 193 -22.70 -1.82 0.55
C SER A 193 -22.66 -0.34 0.91
N ARG A 194 -23.42 0.49 0.18
CA ARG A 194 -23.74 1.87 0.60
C ARG A 194 -24.46 1.94 1.95
N ASP A 195 -25.20 0.89 2.31
CA ASP A 195 -25.94 0.77 3.57
C ASP A 195 -25.05 0.30 4.73
N ALA A 196 -23.73 0.44 4.59
CA ALA A 196 -22.69 0.08 5.57
C ALA A 196 -22.54 -1.42 5.91
N VAL A 197 -23.24 -2.31 5.20
CA VAL A 197 -23.04 -3.77 5.30
C VAL A 197 -21.74 -4.15 4.62
N PHE A 198 -20.80 -4.74 5.36
CA PHE A 198 -19.55 -5.28 4.84
C PHE A 198 -19.58 -6.81 4.87
N ARG A 199 -19.71 -7.45 3.71
CA ARG A 199 -19.70 -8.91 3.56
C ARG A 199 -18.33 -9.36 3.05
N THR A 200 -17.67 -10.29 3.75
CA THR A 200 -16.35 -10.83 3.38
C THR A 200 -16.36 -12.36 3.39
N TYR A 201 -15.63 -12.96 2.46
CA TYR A 201 -15.43 -14.39 2.37
C TYR A 201 -13.92 -14.74 2.39
N PRO A 202 -13.52 -15.83 3.07
CA PRO A 202 -14.35 -16.66 3.97
C PRO A 202 -14.77 -15.92 5.25
N ALA A 203 -15.79 -16.42 5.95
CA ALA A 203 -16.23 -15.83 7.22
C ALA A 203 -15.14 -15.96 8.29
N LYS A 204 -15.03 -14.97 9.18
CA LYS A 204 -14.02 -14.95 10.24
C LYS A 204 -14.52 -14.17 11.46
N ARG A 205 -13.84 -14.33 12.60
CA ARG A 205 -14.01 -13.41 13.73
C ARG A 205 -13.40 -12.04 13.42
N TRP A 206 -14.20 -11.00 13.64
CA TRP A 206 -13.84 -9.59 13.50
C TRP A 206 -13.75 -8.91 14.88
N THR A 207 -12.70 -8.14 15.10
CA THR A 207 -12.40 -7.57 16.43
C THR A 207 -12.67 -6.07 16.52
N ASN A 208 -12.76 -5.36 15.40
CA ASN A 208 -12.96 -3.91 15.39
C ASN A 208 -14.42 -3.56 15.02
N PRO A 209 -15.30 -3.31 16.00
CA PRO A 209 -16.72 -3.08 15.75
C PRO A 209 -17.00 -1.72 15.07
N TYR A 210 -16.03 -0.80 15.08
CA TYR A 210 -16.13 0.52 14.47
C TYR A 210 -15.71 0.55 12.99
N TYR A 211 -15.30 -0.59 12.42
CA TYR A 211 -14.89 -0.68 11.03
C TYR A 211 -16.06 -0.39 10.09
N SER A 212 -15.90 0.63 9.23
CA SER A 212 -16.82 0.93 8.12
C SER A 212 -16.08 0.81 6.79
N ALA A 213 -16.60 -0.02 5.89
CA ALA A 213 -16.07 -0.17 4.54
C ALA A 213 -16.06 1.16 3.78
N ARG A 214 -17.07 2.01 3.98
CA ARG A 214 -17.23 3.30 3.28
C ARG A 214 -16.10 4.30 3.53
N ARG A 215 -15.37 4.15 4.65
CA ARG A 215 -14.20 4.97 5.02
C ARG A 215 -12.88 4.43 4.51
N ARG A 216 -12.88 3.25 3.89
CA ARG A 216 -11.64 2.61 3.48
C ARG A 216 -11.23 3.14 2.11
N PRO A 217 -9.92 3.37 1.88
CA PRO A 217 -9.42 3.84 0.59
C PRO A 217 -9.92 2.97 -0.58
N TRP A 218 -9.97 1.65 -0.41
CA TRP A 218 -10.50 0.74 -1.42
C TRP A 218 -11.95 1.05 -1.81
N TYR A 219 -12.79 1.44 -0.86
CA TYR A 219 -14.19 1.76 -1.15
C TYR A 219 -14.30 3.11 -1.85
N THR A 220 -13.63 4.15 -1.33
CA THR A 220 -13.75 5.51 -1.88
C THR A 220 -13.14 5.60 -3.27
N GLN A 221 -11.99 4.98 -3.51
CA GLN A 221 -11.32 4.94 -4.81
C GLN A 221 -12.06 4.06 -5.83
N GLY A 222 -12.74 3.00 -5.38
CA GLY A 222 -13.59 2.18 -6.24
C GLY A 222 -14.94 2.82 -6.57
N ALA A 223 -15.46 3.69 -5.68
CA ALA A 223 -16.77 4.31 -5.82
C ALA A 223 -16.75 5.65 -6.56
N THR A 224 -15.63 6.37 -6.56
CA THR A 224 -15.51 7.71 -7.15
C THR A 224 -14.30 7.80 -8.08
N SER A 225 -14.38 8.68 -9.07
CA SER A 225 -13.20 9.10 -9.84
C SER A 225 -12.40 10.16 -9.08
N PRO A 226 -11.11 10.37 -9.42
CA PRO A 226 -10.30 11.44 -8.87
C PRO A 226 -11.01 12.81 -8.91
N LYS A 227 -10.80 13.65 -7.88
CA LYS A 227 -11.53 14.91 -7.74
C LYS A 227 -10.66 16.08 -7.26
N ASP A 228 -11.01 17.27 -7.77
CA ASP A 228 -10.53 18.59 -7.37
C ASP A 228 -11.59 19.23 -6.44
N MET A 229 -11.26 19.37 -5.15
CA MET A 229 -12.21 19.77 -4.11
C MET A 229 -11.78 21.06 -3.40
N VAL A 230 -12.64 22.07 -3.41
CA VAL A 230 -12.49 23.26 -2.55
C VAL A 230 -13.49 23.19 -1.40
N ILE A 231 -13.00 23.17 -0.17
CA ILE A 231 -13.84 23.15 1.04
C ILE A 231 -13.91 24.55 1.62
N LEU A 232 -15.09 25.18 1.55
CA LEU A 232 -15.39 26.46 2.15
C LEU A 232 -15.97 26.26 3.55
N ILE A 233 -15.34 26.87 4.56
CA ILE A 233 -15.81 26.86 5.94
C ILE A 233 -16.18 28.28 6.35
N ASP A 234 -17.45 28.48 6.70
CA ASP A 234 -17.89 29.73 7.31
C ASP A 234 -17.19 29.90 8.67
N SER A 235 -16.50 31.03 8.82
CA SER A 235 -15.78 31.43 10.04
C SER A 235 -16.32 32.72 10.66
N SER A 236 -17.55 33.09 10.32
CA SER A 236 -18.26 34.23 10.92
C SER A 236 -18.56 34.02 12.41
N GLY A 237 -19.05 35.07 13.05
CA GLY A 237 -19.41 35.06 14.48
C GLY A 237 -20.53 34.07 14.84
N SER A 238 -21.46 33.76 13.94
CA SER A 238 -22.58 32.83 14.20
C SER A 238 -22.09 31.38 14.41
N MET A 239 -20.97 31.04 13.78
CA MET A 239 -20.35 29.74 13.85
C MET A 239 -19.67 29.44 15.20
N VAL A 240 -19.51 30.43 16.09
CA VAL A 240 -18.85 30.29 17.39
C VAL A 240 -19.56 29.24 18.27
N GLY A 241 -18.78 28.39 18.95
CA GLY A 241 -19.31 27.34 19.83
C GLY A 241 -19.51 26.01 19.10
N LYS A 242 -20.70 25.41 19.24
CA LYS A 242 -21.00 24.03 18.76
C LYS A 242 -20.81 23.89 17.25
N ASN A 243 -21.25 24.87 16.45
CA ASN A 243 -21.18 24.81 14.99
C ASN A 243 -19.73 24.76 14.50
N SER A 244 -18.81 25.53 15.11
CA SER A 244 -17.38 25.46 14.79
C SER A 244 -16.77 24.07 15.04
N VAL A 245 -17.20 23.38 16.10
CA VAL A 245 -16.73 22.03 16.43
C VAL A 245 -17.25 21.02 15.41
N ILE A 246 -18.54 21.10 15.05
CA ILE A 246 -19.16 20.26 14.03
C ILE A 246 -18.46 20.49 12.68
N GLY A 247 -18.26 21.74 12.26
CA GLY A 247 -17.60 22.09 11.01
C GLY A 247 -16.16 21.58 10.93
N ARG A 248 -15.35 21.74 11.98
CA ARG A 248 -13.99 21.18 12.00
C ARG A 248 -13.97 19.66 11.92
N LEU A 249 -14.86 18.98 12.66
CA LEU A 249 -14.96 17.53 12.60
C LEU A 249 -15.44 17.06 11.22
N ALA A 250 -16.38 17.79 10.63
CA ALA A 250 -16.91 17.54 9.31
C ALA A 250 -15.80 17.58 8.24
N VAL A 251 -15.04 18.67 8.21
CA VAL A 251 -13.91 18.79 7.27
C VAL A 251 -12.83 17.74 7.53
N SER A 252 -12.54 17.41 8.79
CA SER A 252 -11.62 16.31 9.10
C SER A 252 -12.08 14.98 8.48
N ASN A 253 -13.36 14.65 8.61
CA ASN A 253 -13.94 13.43 8.03
C ASN A 253 -13.99 13.48 6.50
N ILE A 254 -14.26 14.65 5.89
CA ILE A 254 -14.17 14.82 4.43
C ILE A 254 -12.74 14.52 3.96
N ILE A 255 -11.73 15.10 4.62
CA ILE A 255 -10.32 14.88 4.29
C ILE A 255 -9.95 13.40 4.41
N ASP A 256 -10.49 12.68 5.40
CA ASP A 256 -10.28 11.22 5.56
C ASP A 256 -10.80 10.38 4.39
N THR A 257 -11.69 10.91 3.55
CA THR A 257 -12.22 10.21 2.36
C THR A 257 -11.38 10.42 1.09
N LEU A 258 -10.43 11.37 1.12
CA LEU A 258 -9.59 11.71 -0.03
C LEU A 258 -8.46 10.68 -0.20
N THR A 259 -8.15 10.37 -1.45
CA THR A 259 -7.04 9.49 -1.86
C THR A 259 -5.93 10.29 -2.53
N ASP A 260 -4.78 9.69 -2.80
CA ASP A 260 -3.62 10.43 -3.31
C ASP A 260 -3.80 10.93 -4.75
N ASP A 261 -4.79 10.39 -5.47
CA ASP A 261 -5.21 10.88 -6.80
C ASP A 261 -6.08 12.16 -6.72
N ASP A 262 -6.55 12.52 -5.52
CA ASP A 262 -7.39 13.70 -5.30
C ASP A 262 -6.57 14.94 -5.00
N PHE A 263 -7.12 16.11 -5.31
CA PHE A 263 -6.54 17.41 -4.99
C PHE A 263 -7.54 18.23 -4.21
N PHE A 264 -7.08 18.91 -3.17
CA PHE A 264 -7.97 19.67 -2.31
C PHE A 264 -7.34 20.94 -1.76
N ASN A 265 -8.21 21.84 -1.31
CA ASN A 265 -7.83 22.96 -0.46
C ASN A 265 -8.98 23.29 0.51
N VAL A 266 -8.65 23.91 1.63
CA VAL A 266 -9.62 24.36 2.63
C VAL A 266 -9.49 25.86 2.78
N VAL A 267 -10.61 26.57 2.72
CA VAL A 267 -10.69 28.02 2.78
C VAL A 267 -11.66 28.41 3.87
N TYR A 268 -11.17 29.17 4.84
CA TYR A 268 -12.00 29.87 5.80
C TYR A 268 -12.41 31.22 5.23
N PHE A 269 -13.67 31.59 5.40
CA PHE A 269 -14.16 32.90 5.00
C PHE A 269 -14.96 33.57 6.11
N ASN A 270 -14.66 34.85 6.30
CA ASN A 270 -15.41 35.82 7.09
C ASN A 270 -15.24 37.19 6.40
N THR A 271 -14.78 38.24 7.08
CA THR A 271 -14.32 39.49 6.45
C THR A 271 -13.03 39.35 5.66
N ALA A 272 -12.31 38.23 5.83
CA ALA A 272 -11.14 37.87 5.04
C ALA A 272 -11.29 36.45 4.48
N ILE A 273 -10.61 36.19 3.36
CA ILE A 273 -10.51 34.85 2.77
C ILE A 273 -9.14 34.28 3.14
N ARG A 274 -9.13 33.19 3.90
CA ARG A 274 -7.91 32.53 4.38
C ARG A 274 -7.85 31.09 3.90
N SER A 275 -7.00 30.84 2.91
CA SER A 275 -6.64 29.48 2.51
C SER A 275 -5.72 28.81 3.53
N LEU A 276 -5.90 27.50 3.74
CA LEU A 276 -4.99 26.68 4.53
C LEU A 276 -3.76 26.22 3.75
N SER A 277 -3.82 26.21 2.42
CA SER A 277 -2.65 26.00 1.55
C SER A 277 -1.74 27.23 1.59
N CYS A 278 -0.41 27.01 1.61
CA CYS A 278 0.56 28.11 1.60
C CYS A 278 0.52 28.91 0.29
N ASN A 279 0.28 28.22 -0.83
CA ASN A 279 0.31 28.81 -2.17
C ASN A 279 -1.09 29.23 -2.66
N LYS A 280 -2.12 29.10 -1.82
CA LYS A 280 -3.54 29.32 -2.17
C LYS A 280 -4.05 28.48 -3.35
N THR A 281 -3.34 27.44 -3.74
CA THR A 281 -3.74 26.48 -4.78
C THR A 281 -4.23 25.18 -4.16
N LEU A 282 -4.87 24.34 -4.99
CA LEU A 282 -5.09 22.94 -4.66
C LEU A 282 -3.76 22.23 -4.40
N VAL A 283 -3.77 21.29 -3.46
CA VAL A 283 -2.63 20.41 -3.17
C VAL A 283 -3.07 18.95 -3.29
N GLN A 284 -2.16 18.09 -3.74
CA GLN A 284 -2.41 16.66 -3.78
C GLN A 284 -2.73 16.14 -2.37
N ALA A 285 -3.73 15.29 -2.26
CA ALA A 285 -4.24 14.80 -1.00
C ALA A 285 -3.43 13.64 -0.43
N THR A 286 -2.09 13.74 -0.40
CA THR A 286 -1.20 12.78 0.30
C THR A 286 -1.52 12.76 1.80
N GLU A 287 -1.33 11.63 2.49
CA GLU A 287 -1.40 11.48 3.94
C GLU A 287 -0.67 12.60 4.68
N ARG A 288 0.55 12.96 4.25
CA ARG A 288 1.30 14.07 4.84
C ARG A 288 0.54 15.39 4.73
N ASN A 289 -0.05 15.68 3.57
CA ASN A 289 -0.84 16.89 3.36
C ASN A 289 -2.18 16.82 4.12
N ARG A 290 -2.87 15.68 4.11
CA ARG A 290 -4.12 15.46 4.86
C ARG A 290 -3.91 15.72 6.36
N GLU A 291 -2.87 15.14 6.97
CA GLU A 291 -2.54 15.35 8.38
C GLU A 291 -2.10 16.79 8.69
N LEU A 292 -1.32 17.41 7.79
CA LEU A 292 -0.96 18.82 7.91
C LEU A 292 -2.21 19.72 7.93
N PHE A 293 -3.16 19.51 7.02
CA PHE A 293 -4.39 20.29 6.96
C PHE A 293 -5.25 20.07 8.20
N LYS A 294 -5.42 18.82 8.66
CA LYS A 294 -6.14 18.51 9.91
C LYS A 294 -5.51 19.20 11.13
N SER A 295 -4.18 19.29 11.19
CA SER A 295 -3.49 20.01 12.27
C SER A 295 -3.77 21.53 12.22
N ARG A 296 -3.88 22.11 11.01
CA ARG A 296 -4.16 23.53 10.79
C ARG A 296 -5.61 23.91 11.06
N LEU A 297 -6.58 23.00 10.86
CA LEU A 297 -8.01 23.22 11.19
C LEU A 297 -8.22 23.61 12.67
N ARG A 298 -7.32 23.22 13.57
CA ARG A 298 -7.41 23.52 15.02
C ARG A 298 -7.09 24.97 15.39
N LYS A 299 -6.50 25.77 14.48
CA LYS A 299 -5.91 27.10 14.77
C LYS A 299 -6.68 28.30 14.19
N SER A 300 -7.98 28.17 13.93
CA SER A 300 -8.78 29.24 13.31
C SER A 300 -9.69 29.96 14.31
N GLY A 301 -9.66 31.29 14.31
CA GLY A 301 -10.59 32.13 15.07
C GLY A 301 -11.86 32.41 14.26
N TYR A 302 -13.00 32.33 14.92
CA TYR A 302 -14.33 32.56 14.35
C TYR A 302 -14.81 33.93 14.81
N LYS A 303 -15.07 34.85 13.88
CA LYS A 303 -15.43 36.24 14.15
C LYS A 303 -15.94 36.94 12.89
N ASP A 304 -16.54 38.11 13.08
CA ASP A 304 -16.98 39.02 12.02
C ASP A 304 -18.05 38.40 11.09
N VAL A 305 -18.38 39.07 9.97
CA VAL A 305 -19.45 38.67 9.03
C VAL A 305 -18.89 37.84 7.87
N ALA A 306 -19.69 36.95 7.28
CA ALA A 306 -19.31 36.09 6.15
C ALA A 306 -19.34 36.81 4.78
N LEU A 307 -18.18 36.94 4.11
CA LEU A 307 -18.10 37.44 2.71
C LEU A 307 -18.26 36.31 1.68
N TRP A 308 -19.49 35.83 1.51
CA TRP A 308 -19.86 34.73 0.62
C TRP A 308 -19.46 34.95 -0.85
N GLU A 309 -19.81 36.09 -1.43
CA GLU A 309 -19.55 36.37 -2.85
C GLU A 309 -18.06 36.25 -3.19
N LYS A 310 -17.19 36.80 -2.32
CA LYS A 310 -15.74 36.73 -2.47
C LYS A 310 -15.21 35.32 -2.29
N ALA A 311 -15.74 34.56 -1.32
CA ALA A 311 -15.36 33.18 -1.07
C ALA A 311 -15.70 32.26 -2.24
N LEU A 312 -16.90 32.40 -2.81
CA LEU A 312 -17.34 31.63 -3.98
C LEU A 312 -16.49 31.95 -5.21
N LYS A 313 -16.22 33.23 -5.48
CA LYS A 313 -15.33 33.66 -6.58
C LYS A 313 -13.94 33.04 -6.45
N GLU A 314 -13.33 33.11 -5.26
CA GLU A 314 -12.02 32.51 -5.02
C GLU A 314 -12.05 30.99 -5.23
N ALA A 315 -13.10 30.30 -4.76
CA ALA A 315 -13.23 28.85 -4.95
C ALA A 315 -13.28 28.44 -6.43
N PHE A 316 -14.03 29.19 -7.24
CA PHE A 316 -14.08 28.94 -8.68
C PHE A 316 -12.74 29.22 -9.36
N GLU A 317 -12.02 30.28 -8.97
CA GLU A 317 -10.68 30.57 -9.49
C GLU A 317 -9.67 29.47 -9.11
N MET A 318 -9.74 28.93 -7.89
CA MET A 318 -8.90 27.78 -7.49
C MET A 318 -9.18 26.53 -8.33
N LEU A 319 -10.43 26.31 -8.76
CA LEU A 319 -10.80 25.15 -9.59
C LEU A 319 -10.48 25.32 -11.08
N LYS A 320 -10.05 26.52 -11.52
CA LYS A 320 -9.58 26.77 -12.88
C LYS A 320 -8.11 26.38 -13.10
N THR A 321 -7.34 26.10 -12.03
CA THR A 321 -5.92 25.76 -12.15
C THR A 321 -5.70 24.50 -13.00
N THR A 322 -4.60 24.47 -13.76
CA THR A 322 -4.23 23.32 -14.61
C THR A 322 -3.68 22.14 -13.82
N ASP A 323 -3.24 22.40 -12.59
CA ASP A 323 -2.63 21.43 -11.68
C ASP A 323 -3.73 20.86 -10.77
N GLY A 324 -4.16 19.64 -11.06
CA GLY A 324 -5.26 18.95 -10.38
C GLY A 324 -5.53 17.59 -11.02
N ALA A 325 -6.54 16.89 -10.51
CA ALA A 325 -7.01 15.60 -11.00
C ALA A 325 -7.64 15.68 -12.40
N ARG A 326 -8.12 16.88 -12.82
CA ARG A 326 -8.73 17.13 -14.14
C ARG A 326 -9.93 16.23 -14.47
N CYS A 327 -10.59 15.71 -13.44
CA CYS A 327 -11.75 14.83 -13.58
C CYS A 327 -12.97 15.51 -12.96
N GLN A 328 -13.33 15.19 -11.71
CA GLN A 328 -14.47 15.84 -11.05
C GLN A 328 -14.05 17.12 -10.33
N LYS A 329 -14.82 18.21 -10.50
CA LYS A 329 -14.61 19.47 -9.78
C LYS A 329 -15.76 19.72 -8.83
N MET A 330 -15.45 20.12 -7.59
CA MET A 330 -16.50 20.36 -6.60
C MET A 330 -16.13 21.39 -5.53
N ILE A 331 -17.18 22.03 -5.01
CA ILE A 331 -17.12 22.94 -3.87
C ILE A 331 -17.97 22.32 -2.76
N MET A 332 -17.41 22.17 -1.56
CA MET A 332 -18.14 21.80 -0.36
C MET A 332 -18.25 23.02 0.56
N ILE A 333 -19.46 23.42 0.90
CA ILE A 333 -19.75 24.60 1.72
C ILE A 333 -20.27 24.14 3.07
N LEU A 334 -19.64 24.59 4.15
CA LEU A 334 -20.06 24.31 5.52
C LEU A 334 -20.44 25.62 6.20
N SER A 335 -21.72 25.81 6.53
CA SER A 335 -22.25 27.00 7.19
C SER A 335 -23.47 26.68 8.07
N ASP A 336 -23.80 27.55 9.00
CA ASP A 336 -25.07 27.52 9.74
C ASP A 336 -26.21 28.28 9.04
N GLY A 337 -25.94 28.92 7.90
CA GLY A 337 -26.95 29.56 7.05
C GLY A 337 -26.37 30.57 6.05
N THR A 338 -27.24 31.17 5.26
CA THR A 338 -26.92 32.31 4.36
C THR A 338 -28.13 33.23 4.26
N GLU A 339 -27.90 34.47 3.84
CA GLU A 339 -28.93 35.50 3.59
C GLU A 339 -29.39 35.53 2.13
N HIS A 340 -28.54 35.04 1.22
CA HIS A 340 -28.76 35.08 -0.22
C HIS A 340 -28.27 33.80 -0.92
N LYS A 341 -28.81 33.56 -2.12
CA LYS A 341 -28.46 32.44 -3.02
C LYS A 341 -27.21 32.67 -3.87
N TYR A 342 -26.81 33.93 -4.05
CA TYR A 342 -25.70 34.34 -4.93
C TYR A 342 -25.81 33.79 -6.37
N GLU A 343 -27.04 33.84 -6.94
CA GLU A 343 -27.35 33.30 -8.26
C GLU A 343 -26.41 33.85 -9.34
N ASP A 344 -26.15 35.17 -9.33
CA ASP A 344 -25.24 35.85 -10.26
C ASP A 344 -23.84 35.24 -10.32
N VAL A 345 -23.31 34.75 -9.19
CA VAL A 345 -21.98 34.12 -9.13
C VAL A 345 -22.00 32.76 -9.83
N PHE A 346 -23.04 31.96 -9.58
CA PHE A 346 -23.18 30.65 -10.21
C PHE A 346 -23.48 30.77 -11.71
N GLU A 347 -24.28 31.75 -12.13
CA GLU A 347 -24.54 32.02 -13.55
C GLU A 347 -23.27 32.45 -14.31
N HIS A 348 -22.40 33.24 -13.67
CA HIS A 348 -21.14 33.67 -14.29
C HIS A 348 -20.08 32.57 -14.32
N TYR A 349 -19.86 31.88 -13.18
CA TYR A 349 -18.72 30.96 -13.03
C TYR A 349 -19.06 29.49 -13.33
N ASN A 350 -20.32 29.08 -13.25
CA ASN A 350 -20.74 27.69 -13.37
C ASN A 350 -21.97 27.49 -14.27
N LYS A 351 -22.10 28.28 -15.35
CA LYS A 351 -23.24 28.24 -16.27
C LYS A 351 -23.59 26.83 -16.79
N ASN A 352 -22.58 26.00 -17.04
CA ASN A 352 -22.75 24.62 -17.55
C ASN A 352 -22.96 23.58 -16.44
N ASN A 353 -22.90 23.99 -15.16
CA ASN A 353 -22.92 23.10 -14.00
C ASN A 353 -21.84 22.01 -14.11
N GLU A 354 -20.61 22.43 -14.42
CA GLU A 354 -19.41 21.57 -14.47
C GLU A 354 -18.88 21.32 -13.06
N VAL A 355 -18.93 22.34 -12.20
CA VAL A 355 -18.56 22.24 -10.78
C VAL A 355 -19.78 21.82 -9.99
N ARG A 356 -19.64 20.77 -9.16
CA ARG A 356 -20.71 20.33 -8.25
C ARG A 356 -20.62 21.05 -6.92
N VAL A 357 -21.74 21.54 -6.41
CA VAL A 357 -21.77 22.28 -5.12
C VAL A 357 -22.53 21.48 -4.08
N PHE A 358 -21.84 21.11 -3.00
CA PHE A 358 -22.44 20.44 -1.85
C PHE A 358 -22.53 21.43 -0.70
N THR A 359 -23.67 21.48 -0.04
CA THR A 359 -23.90 22.39 1.09
C THR A 359 -24.23 21.59 2.34
N TYR A 360 -23.55 21.91 3.43
CA TYR A 360 -23.70 21.29 4.74
C TYR A 360 -24.19 22.36 5.71
N LEU A 361 -25.47 22.26 6.10
CA LEU A 361 -26.05 23.06 7.15
C LEU A 361 -25.61 22.53 8.51
N LEU A 362 -24.95 23.36 9.31
CA LEU A 362 -24.36 22.99 10.58
C LEU A 362 -25.24 23.45 11.75
N GLY A 363 -25.65 22.50 12.59
CA GLY A 363 -26.50 22.78 13.74
C GLY A 363 -27.94 23.13 13.36
N THR A 364 -28.59 23.91 14.20
CA THR A 364 -29.94 24.43 13.93
C THR A 364 -29.78 25.83 13.36
N PRO A 365 -30.34 26.14 12.17
CA PRO A 365 -30.20 27.46 11.57
C PRO A 365 -30.82 28.51 12.49
N ALA A 366 -30.16 29.68 12.58
CA ALA A 366 -30.77 30.82 13.24
C ALA A 366 -32.00 31.28 12.44
N PRO A 367 -33.06 31.81 13.08
CA PRO A 367 -34.28 32.24 12.39
C PRO A 367 -34.06 33.28 11.28
N ALA A 368 -32.94 34.01 11.34
CA ALA A 368 -32.56 35.04 10.37
C ALA A 368 -31.93 34.47 9.09
N TYR A 369 -31.55 33.19 9.05
CA TYR A 369 -30.88 32.58 7.90
C TYR A 369 -31.76 31.52 7.23
N SER A 370 -31.77 31.53 5.90
CA SER A 370 -32.53 30.58 5.11
C SER A 370 -31.72 29.31 4.86
N SER A 371 -32.21 28.17 5.36
CA SER A 371 -31.71 26.86 4.92
C SER A 371 -32.03 26.58 3.46
N ASP A 372 -33.06 27.22 2.92
CA ASP A 372 -33.55 26.99 1.56
C ASP A 372 -32.58 27.55 0.52
N ASP A 373 -31.82 28.59 0.87
CA ASP A 373 -30.82 29.15 -0.04
C ASP A 373 -29.62 28.22 -0.20
N LEU A 374 -29.13 27.63 0.90
CA LEU A 374 -28.10 26.58 0.83
C LEU A 374 -28.59 25.35 0.07
N MET A 375 -29.85 24.98 0.26
CA MET A 375 -30.47 23.88 -0.50
C MET A 375 -30.54 24.22 -1.99
N TRP A 376 -30.97 25.44 -2.34
CA TRP A 376 -31.02 25.93 -3.71
C TRP A 376 -29.65 25.88 -4.38
N MET A 377 -28.60 26.36 -3.70
CA MET A 377 -27.22 26.31 -4.24
C MET A 377 -26.80 24.88 -4.60
N ALA A 378 -27.10 23.90 -3.74
CA ALA A 378 -26.77 22.51 -4.03
C ALA A 378 -27.59 21.93 -5.19
N CYS A 379 -28.90 22.17 -5.19
CA CYS A 379 -29.82 21.68 -6.22
C CYS A 379 -29.50 22.25 -7.61
N SER A 380 -29.26 23.57 -7.71
CA SER A 380 -28.97 24.25 -8.97
C SER A 380 -27.63 23.79 -9.58
N ASN A 381 -26.67 23.35 -8.76
CA ASN A 381 -25.33 22.98 -9.19
C ASN A 381 -25.08 21.45 -9.11
N LYS A 382 -26.10 20.61 -9.32
CA LYS A 382 -25.99 19.13 -9.40
C LYS A 382 -25.27 18.47 -8.20
N GLY A 383 -25.32 19.08 -7.02
CA GLY A 383 -24.74 18.51 -5.80
C GLY A 383 -25.81 17.94 -4.88
N TYR A 384 -25.61 18.12 -3.58
CA TYR A 384 -26.54 17.63 -2.55
C TYR A 384 -26.48 18.49 -1.29
N PHE A 385 -27.62 18.60 -0.62
CA PHE A 385 -27.79 19.34 0.63
C PHE A 385 -27.81 18.37 1.81
N TYR A 386 -27.00 18.64 2.83
CA TYR A 386 -26.91 17.85 4.04
C TYR A 386 -27.22 18.71 5.27
N ASN A 387 -28.09 18.22 6.15
CA ASN A 387 -28.34 18.83 7.45
C ASN A 387 -27.62 18.06 8.55
N VAL A 388 -26.65 18.70 9.22
CA VAL A 388 -25.79 18.10 10.25
C VAL A 388 -26.09 18.73 11.62
N PRO A 389 -27.11 18.26 12.35
CA PRO A 389 -27.58 18.89 13.58
C PRO A 389 -26.66 18.63 14.80
N THR A 390 -25.92 17.52 14.77
CA THR A 390 -25.12 17.05 15.90
C THR A 390 -23.80 16.42 15.46
N VAL A 391 -22.87 16.33 16.40
CA VAL A 391 -21.55 15.68 16.22
C VAL A 391 -21.69 14.21 15.81
N GLY A 392 -22.72 13.51 16.30
CA GLY A 392 -22.97 12.10 15.96
C GLY A 392 -23.34 11.89 14.50
N ALA A 393 -24.10 12.82 13.90
CA ALA A 393 -24.56 12.75 12.52
C ALA A 393 -23.45 13.02 11.49
N VAL A 394 -22.39 13.73 11.88
CA VAL A 394 -21.25 14.09 11.02
C VAL A 394 -20.68 12.87 10.31
N ARG A 395 -20.59 11.74 11.01
CA ARG A 395 -19.97 10.52 10.51
C ARG A 395 -20.72 9.88 9.35
N ASP A 396 -22.04 9.87 9.39
CA ASP A 396 -22.84 9.16 8.39
C ASP A 396 -23.18 10.03 7.18
N LEU A 397 -23.45 11.32 7.40
CA LEU A 397 -23.89 12.24 6.34
C LEU A 397 -22.77 12.66 5.41
N ILE A 398 -21.55 12.75 5.93
CA ILE A 398 -20.39 13.21 5.16
C ILE A 398 -19.82 12.13 4.26
N GLU A 399 -20.18 10.86 4.46
CA GLU A 399 -19.75 9.78 3.57
C GLU A 399 -20.65 9.64 2.35
N ASP A 400 -21.86 10.20 2.40
CA ASP A 400 -22.90 9.95 1.41
C ASP A 400 -22.69 10.68 0.08
N TYR A 401 -21.85 11.72 0.03
CA TYR A 401 -21.57 12.44 -1.23
C TYR A 401 -20.92 11.53 -2.29
N VAL A 402 -20.23 10.47 -1.86
CA VAL A 402 -19.69 9.41 -2.72
C VAL A 402 -20.77 8.80 -3.62
N SER A 403 -22.01 8.65 -3.12
CA SER A 403 -23.13 8.13 -3.91
C SER A 403 -23.55 9.08 -5.04
N VAL A 404 -23.34 10.38 -4.88
CA VAL A 404 -23.63 11.41 -5.88
C VAL A 404 -22.53 11.48 -6.93
N LEU A 405 -21.27 11.34 -6.49
CA LEU A 405 -20.09 11.34 -7.36
C LEU A 405 -19.96 10.07 -8.20
N SER A 406 -20.56 8.95 -7.77
CA SER A 406 -20.53 7.69 -8.53
C SER A 406 -21.51 7.65 -9.71
N ARG A 407 -22.53 8.54 -9.75
CA ARG A 407 -23.59 8.52 -10.77
C ARG A 407 -23.08 8.61 -12.23
N PRO A 408 -22.12 9.48 -12.59
CA PRO A 408 -21.60 9.51 -13.95
C PRO A 408 -21.00 8.18 -14.41
N MET A 409 -20.33 7.46 -13.50
CA MET A 409 -19.74 6.14 -13.80
C MET A 409 -20.82 5.08 -14.06
N ALA A 410 -22.03 5.27 -13.57
CA ALA A 410 -23.17 4.39 -13.85
C ALA A 410 -23.77 4.63 -15.24
N THR A 411 -23.68 5.87 -15.74
CA THR A 411 -24.29 6.30 -17.02
C THR A 411 -23.38 6.04 -18.22
N THR A 412 -22.08 5.89 -18.02
CA THR A 412 -21.14 5.59 -19.11
C THR A 412 -21.36 4.19 -19.68
N ASN A 413 -21.48 4.09 -21.01
CA ASN A 413 -21.56 2.81 -21.74
C ASN A 413 -20.22 2.04 -21.75
N GLU A 414 -19.14 2.63 -21.23
CA GLU A 414 -17.82 2.01 -21.17
C GLU A 414 -17.73 0.97 -20.05
N THR A 415 -16.94 -0.07 -20.29
CA THR A 415 -16.63 -1.08 -19.27
C THR A 415 -15.78 -0.46 -18.18
N VAL A 416 -16.37 -0.21 -17.00
CA VAL A 416 -15.64 0.28 -15.82
C VAL A 416 -14.48 -0.67 -15.51
N LYS A 417 -13.26 -0.12 -15.60
CA LYS A 417 -12.02 -0.84 -15.32
C LYS A 417 -11.81 -0.98 -13.80
N PRO A 418 -11.15 -2.05 -13.33
CA PRO A 418 -10.76 -2.18 -11.94
C PRO A 418 -9.82 -1.05 -11.52
N VAL A 419 -10.03 -0.53 -10.31
CA VAL A 419 -9.17 0.47 -9.67
C VAL A 419 -8.36 -0.21 -8.58
N TRP A 420 -7.07 0.11 -8.51
CA TRP A 420 -6.14 -0.47 -7.54
C TRP A 420 -5.77 0.55 -6.48
N THR A 421 -5.76 0.11 -5.23
CA THR A 421 -5.33 0.95 -4.11
C THR A 421 -3.83 1.14 -4.05
N GLY A 422 -3.41 2.20 -3.34
CA GLY A 422 -2.10 2.25 -2.72
C GLY A 422 -1.88 1.08 -1.74
N ILE A 423 -0.64 0.91 -1.30
CA ILE A 423 -0.25 -0.14 -0.36
C ILE A 423 -0.78 0.19 1.02
N TYR A 424 -1.51 -0.73 1.67
CA TYR A 424 -1.97 -0.52 3.03
C TYR A 424 -1.90 -1.82 3.84
N ARG A 425 -2.03 -1.71 5.18
CA ARG A 425 -2.04 -2.87 6.08
C ARG A 425 -3.44 -3.47 6.17
N ASP A 426 -3.54 -4.77 5.97
CA ASP A 426 -4.78 -5.53 6.16
C ASP A 426 -5.33 -5.36 7.58
N ALA A 427 -6.62 -5.02 7.69
CA ALA A 427 -7.34 -5.01 8.96
C ALA A 427 -7.48 -6.41 9.58
N SER A 428 -7.33 -7.46 8.78
CA SER A 428 -7.50 -8.86 9.20
C SER A 428 -6.20 -9.58 9.56
N GLY A 429 -5.04 -8.96 9.32
CA GLY A 429 -3.73 -9.48 9.75
C GLY A 429 -2.87 -10.15 8.66
N LEU A 430 -3.23 -10.09 7.36
CA LEU A 430 -2.39 -10.65 6.28
C LEU A 430 -1.07 -9.89 6.03
N GLY A 431 -0.90 -8.71 6.62
CA GLY A 431 0.25 -7.84 6.41
C GLY A 431 -0.05 -6.75 5.38
N MET A 432 0.97 -6.39 4.59
CA MET A 432 0.84 -5.35 3.56
C MET A 432 0.19 -5.92 2.30
N LEU A 433 -0.75 -5.17 1.73
CA LEU A 433 -1.48 -5.57 0.53
C LEU A 433 -1.92 -4.37 -0.31
N VAL A 434 -2.35 -4.67 -1.53
CA VAL A 434 -3.12 -3.78 -2.41
C VAL A 434 -4.44 -4.46 -2.73
N THR A 435 -5.46 -3.66 -3.03
CA THR A 435 -6.80 -4.18 -3.34
C THR A 435 -7.23 -3.72 -4.72
N ALA A 436 -7.73 -4.66 -5.52
CA ALA A 436 -8.49 -4.33 -6.72
C ALA A 436 -9.96 -4.14 -6.36
N THR A 437 -10.59 -3.13 -6.95
CA THR A 437 -11.97 -2.78 -6.67
C THR A 437 -12.78 -2.51 -7.92
N LEU A 438 -14.08 -2.82 -7.84
CA LEU A 438 -15.04 -2.48 -8.87
C LEU A 438 -16.34 -1.97 -8.24
N PRO A 439 -16.90 -0.85 -8.74
CA PRO A 439 -18.21 -0.41 -8.31
C PRO A 439 -19.31 -1.27 -8.92
N VAL A 440 -20.37 -1.47 -8.14
CA VAL A 440 -21.56 -2.21 -8.53
C VAL A 440 -22.73 -1.25 -8.64
N PHE A 441 -23.31 -1.20 -9.83
CA PHE A 441 -24.48 -0.39 -10.15
C PHE A 441 -25.62 -1.28 -10.66
N HIS A 442 -26.84 -0.93 -10.26
CA HIS A 442 -28.06 -1.41 -10.90
C HIS A 442 -28.76 -0.21 -11.51
N GLU A 443 -28.85 -0.18 -12.85
CA GLU A 443 -29.25 1.01 -13.60
C GLU A 443 -28.37 2.22 -13.18
N GLN A 444 -28.96 3.31 -12.69
CA GLN A 444 -28.25 4.48 -12.19
C GLN A 444 -28.02 4.45 -10.66
N THR A 445 -28.43 3.38 -9.99
CA THR A 445 -28.33 3.25 -8.54
C THR A 445 -27.02 2.58 -8.14
N PHE A 446 -26.19 3.31 -7.41
CA PHE A 446 -25.00 2.76 -6.76
C PHE A 446 -25.40 1.82 -5.61
N LEU A 447 -24.88 0.59 -5.63
CA LEU A 447 -25.15 -0.43 -4.60
C LEU A 447 -23.99 -0.54 -3.61
N GLY A 448 -22.75 -0.40 -4.09
CA GLY A 448 -21.55 -0.61 -3.30
C GLY A 448 -20.34 -0.95 -4.16
N VAL A 449 -19.27 -1.43 -3.51
CA VAL A 449 -17.98 -1.77 -4.13
C VAL A 449 -17.62 -3.20 -3.78
N CYS A 450 -17.24 -4.00 -4.77
CA CYS A 450 -16.59 -5.28 -4.52
C CYS A 450 -15.06 -5.11 -4.57
N GLY A 451 -14.36 -5.89 -3.74
CA GLY A 451 -12.92 -5.83 -3.61
C GLY A 451 -12.28 -7.21 -3.42
N THR A 452 -11.03 -7.34 -3.86
CA THR A 452 -10.21 -8.52 -3.60
C THR A 452 -8.76 -8.12 -3.36
N ASP A 453 -8.14 -8.81 -2.41
CA ASP A 453 -6.82 -8.45 -1.92
C ASP A 453 -5.69 -9.23 -2.59
N VAL A 454 -4.58 -8.53 -2.81
CA VAL A 454 -3.31 -9.07 -3.28
C VAL A 454 -2.23 -8.73 -2.25
N THR A 455 -1.66 -9.74 -1.63
CA THR A 455 -0.58 -9.54 -0.64
C THR A 455 0.74 -9.28 -1.32
N ILE A 456 1.54 -8.36 -0.76
CA ILE A 456 2.88 -8.06 -1.30
C ILE A 456 3.79 -9.28 -1.24
N SER A 457 3.64 -10.14 -0.23
CA SER A 457 4.37 -11.41 -0.13
C SER A 457 4.10 -12.33 -1.32
N GLN A 458 2.87 -12.38 -1.84
CA GLN A 458 2.56 -13.20 -3.02
C GLN A 458 3.18 -12.62 -4.29
N LEU A 459 3.20 -11.29 -4.43
CA LEU A 459 3.85 -10.65 -5.58
C LEU A 459 5.34 -10.97 -5.61
N MET A 460 6.01 -11.00 -4.46
CA MET A 460 7.43 -11.28 -4.39
C MET A 460 7.79 -12.73 -4.74
N ASN A 461 6.86 -13.67 -4.63
CA ASN A 461 7.10 -15.05 -5.07
C ASN A 461 7.28 -15.17 -6.59
N PHE A 462 6.86 -14.17 -7.38
CA PHE A 462 7.07 -14.18 -8.83
C PHE A 462 8.45 -13.68 -9.26
N VAL A 463 9.17 -12.98 -8.39
CA VAL A 463 10.57 -12.61 -8.63
C VAL A 463 11.46 -13.47 -7.73
N TYR A 464 12.14 -14.44 -8.33
CA TYR A 464 13.02 -15.31 -7.57
C TYR A 464 14.30 -14.55 -7.21
N GLN A 465 14.37 -14.07 -5.96
CA GLN A 465 15.48 -13.26 -5.43
C GLN A 465 16.87 -13.85 -5.72
N PRO A 466 17.10 -15.19 -5.66
CA PRO A 466 18.42 -15.75 -5.97
C PRO A 466 18.89 -15.47 -7.40
N TYR A 467 17.98 -15.38 -8.38
CA TYR A 467 18.33 -15.08 -9.77
C TYR A 467 18.66 -13.59 -9.99
N VAL A 468 18.19 -12.71 -9.11
CA VAL A 468 18.54 -11.28 -9.13
C VAL A 468 20.00 -11.06 -8.68
N GLY A 469 20.52 -11.96 -7.83
CA GLY A 469 21.89 -11.93 -7.34
C GLY A 469 22.08 -11.10 -6.06
N ALA A 470 23.27 -11.21 -5.47
CA ALA A 470 23.61 -10.50 -4.24
C ALA A 470 23.66 -8.98 -4.47
N GLY A 471 22.91 -8.21 -3.66
CA GLY A 471 22.85 -6.75 -3.72
C GLY A 471 21.87 -6.18 -4.74
N GLY A 472 21.26 -7.01 -5.59
CA GLY A 472 20.10 -6.65 -6.41
C GLY A 472 18.78 -6.96 -5.70
N TYR A 473 17.69 -6.31 -6.12
CA TYR A 473 16.36 -6.50 -5.52
C TYR A 473 15.24 -6.10 -6.48
N PRO A 474 14.07 -6.75 -6.37
CA PRO A 474 12.85 -6.27 -6.99
C PRO A 474 12.26 -5.10 -6.21
N PHE A 475 11.64 -4.18 -6.95
CA PHE A 475 10.82 -3.13 -6.40
C PHE A 475 9.62 -2.85 -7.31
N ILE A 476 8.54 -2.33 -6.74
CA ILE A 476 7.32 -2.01 -7.47
C ILE A 476 6.90 -0.61 -7.08
N ILE A 477 6.53 0.21 -8.07
CA ILE A 477 5.93 1.52 -7.86
C ILE A 477 4.54 1.58 -8.50
N ASN A 478 3.69 2.48 -8.01
CA ASN A 478 2.41 2.82 -8.64
C ASN A 478 2.57 3.97 -9.66
N ASN A 479 1.44 4.37 -10.26
CA ASN A 479 1.33 5.48 -11.22
C ASN A 479 1.57 6.89 -10.62
N ASN A 480 1.68 7.00 -9.29
CA ASN A 480 2.03 8.24 -8.60
C ASN A 480 3.50 8.30 -8.20
N GLY A 481 4.26 7.20 -8.35
CA GLY A 481 5.67 7.09 -7.94
C GLY A 481 5.86 6.51 -6.54
N ASN A 482 4.76 6.22 -5.84
CA ASN A 482 4.79 5.63 -4.50
C ASN A 482 5.17 4.16 -4.60
N ILE A 483 5.93 3.72 -3.60
CA ILE A 483 6.46 2.38 -3.48
C ILE A 483 5.37 1.43 -3.01
N VAL A 484 5.16 0.37 -3.78
CA VAL A 484 4.38 -0.80 -3.36
C VAL A 484 5.29 -1.83 -2.70
N LYS A 485 6.54 -1.95 -3.15
CA LYS A 485 7.55 -2.82 -2.52
C LYS A 485 8.94 -2.31 -2.79
N HIS A 486 9.76 -2.22 -1.74
CA HIS A 486 11.18 -1.90 -1.81
C HIS A 486 11.90 -2.46 -0.56
N PRO A 487 13.19 -2.83 -0.59
CA PRO A 487 13.90 -3.33 0.60
C PRO A 487 14.01 -2.30 1.74
N ASN A 488 14.22 -1.03 1.39
CA ASN A 488 14.30 0.07 2.36
C ASN A 488 12.92 0.52 2.87
N PHE A 489 11.84 0.00 2.29
CA PHE A 489 10.48 0.24 2.77
C PHE A 489 10.21 -0.66 3.98
N ARG A 490 10.77 -0.27 5.12
CA ARG A 490 10.56 -0.91 6.42
C ARG A 490 9.55 -0.11 7.22
N ALA A 491 8.54 -0.79 7.77
CA ALA A 491 7.64 -0.16 8.75
C ALA A 491 8.42 0.11 10.04
N VAL A 492 9.00 1.29 10.17
CA VAL A 492 9.69 1.70 11.39
C VAL A 492 8.64 1.70 12.52
N TYR A 493 8.82 0.85 13.53
CA TYR A 493 7.99 0.74 14.75
C TYR A 493 6.64 0.02 14.71
N GLY A 494 6.31 -0.79 13.69
CA GLY A 494 5.11 -1.65 13.75
C GLY A 494 3.76 -0.92 13.82
N TYR A 495 3.75 0.41 13.75
CA TYR A 495 2.56 1.27 13.73
C TYR A 495 2.74 2.37 12.67
N VAL A 496 2.73 1.98 11.41
CA VAL A 496 2.34 2.92 10.36
C VAL A 496 0.87 2.63 10.07
N LYS A 497 -0.01 3.59 10.35
CA LYS A 497 -1.47 3.47 10.12
C LYS A 497 -1.79 3.26 8.64
N SER A 498 -0.94 3.80 7.76
CA SER A 498 -0.93 3.68 6.30
C SER A 498 0.46 4.11 5.80
N PRO A 499 1.28 3.25 5.17
CA PRO A 499 2.56 3.68 4.58
C PRO A 499 2.40 4.11 3.11
N ASP A 500 1.21 4.60 2.74
CA ASP A 500 0.67 4.64 1.38
C ASP A 500 1.42 5.63 0.45
N ASP A 501 2.29 6.48 1.02
CA ASP A 501 2.86 7.68 0.39
C ASP A 501 4.38 7.73 0.19
N VAL A 502 5.13 6.68 0.51
CA VAL A 502 6.59 6.74 0.35
C VAL A 502 6.95 6.67 -1.13
N ASP A 503 7.52 7.75 -1.67
CA ASP A 503 7.96 7.84 -3.06
C ASP A 503 9.27 7.08 -3.30
N LEU A 504 9.50 6.63 -4.54
CA LEU A 504 10.77 6.02 -4.96
C LEU A 504 11.99 6.87 -4.57
N THR A 505 11.87 8.19 -4.70
CA THR A 505 12.94 9.15 -4.40
C THR A 505 13.28 9.24 -2.91
N GLU A 506 12.40 8.77 -2.03
CA GLU A 506 12.63 8.75 -0.58
C GLU A 506 13.26 7.44 -0.11
N ALA A 507 13.13 6.35 -0.87
CA ALA A 507 13.68 5.05 -0.49
C ALA A 507 15.00 4.69 -1.20
N GLU A 508 15.24 5.23 -2.38
CA GLU A 508 16.50 5.09 -3.11
C GLU A 508 17.43 6.26 -2.78
N PHE A 509 18.54 5.95 -2.14
CA PHE A 509 19.53 6.95 -1.77
C PHE A 509 20.64 6.99 -2.81
N VAL A 510 20.88 8.17 -3.37
CA VAL A 510 21.90 8.42 -4.38
C VAL A 510 22.82 9.56 -3.95
N PRO A 511 24.07 9.63 -4.44
CA PRO A 511 24.88 10.82 -4.32
C PRO A 511 24.14 12.06 -4.85
N GLU A 512 24.39 13.23 -4.27
CA GLU A 512 23.70 14.49 -4.65
C GLU A 512 23.75 14.76 -6.16
N GLU A 513 24.90 14.50 -6.79
CA GLU A 513 25.13 14.65 -8.23
C GLU A 513 24.23 13.76 -9.10
N ARG A 514 23.65 12.69 -8.53
CA ARG A 514 22.82 11.69 -9.20
C ARG A 514 21.32 11.83 -8.90
N LYS A 515 20.89 12.83 -8.13
CA LYS A 515 19.46 13.07 -7.86
C LYS A 515 18.62 13.22 -9.13
N ASN A 516 19.13 13.92 -10.14
CA ASN A 516 18.44 14.05 -11.43
C ASN A 516 18.29 12.72 -12.17
N SER A 517 19.24 11.80 -12.00
CA SER A 517 19.15 10.44 -12.56
C SER A 517 18.05 9.62 -11.87
N LEU A 518 17.88 9.79 -10.55
CA LEU A 518 16.80 9.16 -9.81
C LEU A 518 15.41 9.72 -10.19
N LEU A 519 15.31 11.05 -10.37
CA LEU A 519 14.09 11.68 -10.89
C LEU A 519 13.77 11.21 -12.30
N ALA A 520 14.77 11.11 -13.18
CA ALA A 520 14.59 10.59 -14.53
C ALA A 520 14.19 9.10 -14.54
N LEU A 521 14.72 8.28 -13.61
CA LEU A 521 14.28 6.90 -13.42
C LEU A 521 12.79 6.85 -13.06
N ARG A 522 12.40 7.63 -12.05
CA ARG A 522 11.01 7.75 -11.61
C ARG A 522 10.10 8.16 -12.77
N GLU A 523 10.41 9.23 -13.49
CA GLU A 523 9.63 9.71 -14.63
C GLU A 523 9.49 8.65 -15.73
N LYS A 524 10.59 7.99 -16.10
CA LYS A 524 10.54 6.92 -17.11
C LYS A 524 9.69 5.74 -16.67
N MET A 525 9.76 5.33 -15.41
CA MET A 525 8.92 4.24 -14.88
C MET A 525 7.43 4.61 -14.84
N LEU A 526 7.10 5.90 -14.73
CA LEU A 526 5.72 6.40 -14.79
C LEU A 526 5.21 6.51 -16.22
N SER A 527 6.07 6.92 -17.17
CA SER A 527 5.68 7.13 -18.57
C SER A 527 5.79 5.89 -19.46
N ILE A 528 6.41 4.80 -18.99
CA ILE A 528 6.65 3.59 -19.78
C ILE A 528 5.33 2.96 -20.26
N LYS A 529 5.30 2.57 -21.54
CA LYS A 529 4.11 1.98 -22.15
C LYS A 529 4.07 0.46 -21.92
N ASN A 530 2.90 -0.12 -22.14
CA ASN A 530 2.71 -1.57 -22.05
C ASN A 530 3.62 -2.30 -23.05
N GLY A 531 4.34 -3.32 -22.57
CA GLY A 531 5.25 -4.13 -23.39
C GLY A 531 6.62 -3.51 -23.65
N GLU A 532 6.86 -2.25 -23.24
CA GLU A 532 8.18 -1.63 -23.31
C GLU A 532 9.02 -1.97 -22.06
N THR A 533 10.33 -1.99 -22.23
CA THR A 533 11.30 -2.17 -21.14
C THR A 533 12.26 -0.99 -21.13
N GLY A 534 12.57 -0.48 -19.95
CA GLY A 534 13.53 0.59 -19.73
C GLY A 534 14.74 0.09 -18.95
N GLU A 535 15.87 0.75 -19.17
CA GLU A 535 17.12 0.50 -18.46
C GLU A 535 17.82 1.82 -18.14
N MET A 536 18.36 1.94 -16.93
CA MET A 536 19.18 3.06 -16.49
C MET A 536 20.31 2.57 -15.59
N ILE A 537 21.48 3.19 -15.69
CA ILE A 537 22.65 2.84 -14.88
C ILE A 537 23.12 4.10 -14.16
N PHE A 538 23.21 4.03 -12.84
CA PHE A 538 23.81 5.10 -12.03
C PHE A 538 24.24 4.57 -10.65
N THR A 539 25.11 5.33 -9.98
CA THR A 539 25.57 5.01 -8.64
C THR A 539 24.49 5.29 -7.60
N ALA A 540 24.18 4.30 -6.78
CA ALA A 540 23.28 4.40 -5.65
C ALA A 540 23.98 3.89 -4.38
N PHE A 541 23.48 4.27 -3.22
CA PHE A 541 24.01 3.81 -1.95
C PHE A 541 23.40 2.47 -1.53
N SER A 542 24.27 1.59 -1.04
CA SER A 542 23.90 0.36 -0.36
C SER A 542 24.15 0.53 1.13
N PHE A 543 23.12 0.23 1.93
CA PHE A 543 23.19 0.28 3.39
C PHE A 543 23.38 -1.12 3.92
N THR A 544 24.43 -1.31 4.71
CA THR A 544 24.69 -2.55 5.44
C THR A 544 24.71 -2.21 6.93
N GLU A 545 23.79 -2.82 7.67
CA GLU A 545 23.64 -2.64 9.11
C GLU A 545 24.47 -3.71 9.82
N TYR A 546 25.43 -3.28 10.64
CA TYR A 546 26.26 -4.17 11.45
C TYR A 546 26.20 -3.75 12.91
N GLU A 547 25.51 -4.54 13.72
CA GLU A 547 25.18 -4.32 15.14
C GLU A 547 24.43 -3.00 15.43
N ARG A 548 25.07 -1.86 15.20
CA ARG A 548 24.56 -0.47 15.35
C ARG A 548 25.17 0.53 14.36
N TYR A 549 26.08 0.12 13.49
CA TYR A 549 26.71 0.99 12.50
C TYR A 549 26.04 0.81 11.14
N LEU A 550 25.76 1.92 10.48
CA LEU A 550 25.32 1.96 9.09
C LEU A 550 26.53 2.19 8.20
N ARG A 551 26.98 1.14 7.51
CA ARG A 551 27.98 1.27 6.45
C ARG A 551 27.28 1.60 5.14
N ILE A 552 27.67 2.73 4.57
CA ILE A 552 27.16 3.24 3.29
C ILE A 552 28.22 2.97 2.24
N THR A 553 27.87 2.20 1.21
CA THR A 553 28.77 1.90 0.09
C THR A 553 28.16 2.41 -1.21
N PRO A 554 28.84 3.28 -1.99
CA PRO A 554 28.39 3.62 -3.32
C PRO A 554 28.59 2.43 -4.25
N ILE A 555 27.54 2.02 -4.95
CA ILE A 555 27.56 0.90 -5.88
C ILE A 555 26.90 1.34 -7.19
N GLU A 556 27.54 1.05 -8.32
CA GLU A 556 26.92 1.20 -9.64
C GLU A 556 25.82 0.15 -9.81
N ARG A 557 24.57 0.59 -9.97
CA ARG A 557 23.41 -0.28 -10.15
C ARG A 557 22.83 -0.11 -11.54
N THR A 558 22.43 -1.23 -12.14
CA THR A 558 21.56 -1.24 -13.32
C THR A 558 20.12 -1.40 -12.85
N TYR A 559 19.28 -0.41 -13.16
CA TYR A 559 17.84 -0.40 -12.93
C TYR A 559 17.14 -0.81 -14.23
N ILE A 560 16.51 -1.98 -14.25
CA ILE A 560 15.72 -2.46 -15.38
C ILE A 560 14.26 -2.48 -14.95
N PHE A 561 13.36 -1.94 -15.77
CA PHE A 561 11.96 -1.79 -15.40
C PHE A 561 11.00 -1.98 -16.56
N THR A 562 9.76 -2.37 -16.23
CA THR A 562 8.67 -2.63 -17.16
C THR A 562 7.32 -2.31 -16.51
N LYS A 563 6.29 -2.09 -17.32
CA LYS A 563 4.92 -1.95 -16.84
C LYS A 563 4.25 -3.31 -16.67
N ILE A 564 3.55 -3.52 -15.56
CA ILE A 564 2.68 -4.69 -15.40
C ILE A 564 1.35 -4.37 -16.09
N GLN A 565 1.05 -5.07 -17.19
CA GLN A 565 -0.16 -4.80 -17.97
C GLN A 565 -1.44 -4.91 -17.15
N GLN A 566 -2.45 -4.11 -17.55
CA GLN A 566 -3.77 -4.04 -16.90
C GLN A 566 -3.76 -3.53 -15.44
N THR A 567 -2.62 -3.06 -14.94
CA THR A 567 -2.47 -2.48 -13.61
C THR A 567 -1.78 -1.11 -13.69
N PRO A 568 -1.87 -0.28 -12.62
CA PRO A 568 -1.12 0.97 -12.53
C PRO A 568 0.33 0.75 -12.04
N PHE A 569 0.79 -0.50 -11.93
CA PHE A 569 2.07 -0.82 -11.32
C PHE A 569 3.19 -1.00 -12.36
N SER A 570 4.39 -0.54 -11.99
CA SER A 570 5.62 -0.77 -12.74
C SER A 570 6.57 -1.62 -11.88
N LEU A 571 7.07 -2.70 -12.46
CA LEU A 571 8.04 -3.60 -11.82
C LEU A 571 9.45 -3.16 -12.21
N GLY A 572 10.33 -3.06 -11.23
CA GLY A 572 11.75 -2.83 -11.41
C GLY A 572 12.59 -3.92 -10.76
N ILE A 573 13.75 -4.22 -11.34
CA ILE A 573 14.79 -5.04 -10.76
C ILE A 573 16.08 -4.24 -10.79
N THR A 574 16.75 -4.16 -9.64
CA THR A 574 18.13 -3.67 -9.58
C THR A 574 19.09 -4.85 -9.72
N SER A 575 20.12 -4.69 -10.55
CA SER A 575 21.15 -5.71 -10.77
C SER A 575 22.55 -5.09 -10.68
N LEU A 576 23.49 -5.88 -10.16
CA LEU A 576 24.91 -5.52 -10.06
C LEU A 576 25.77 -6.20 -11.15
N LYS A 577 25.14 -6.70 -12.24
CA LYS A 577 25.76 -7.49 -13.34
C LYS A 577 26.12 -8.95 -13.00
N PHE A 578 25.79 -9.45 -11.80
CA PHE A 578 26.19 -10.80 -11.32
C PHE A 578 25.00 -11.75 -11.06
N GLY A 579 24.03 -11.82 -11.96
CA GLY A 579 22.99 -12.86 -11.90
C GLY A 579 23.50 -14.15 -12.56
N TYR A 580 23.79 -15.19 -11.79
CA TYR A 580 24.14 -16.50 -12.33
C TYR A 580 23.19 -17.57 -11.80
N GLU A 581 22.79 -18.47 -12.68
CA GLU A 581 22.05 -19.67 -12.35
C GLU A 581 22.95 -20.88 -12.61
N VAL A 582 23.04 -21.77 -11.64
CA VAL A 582 23.67 -23.06 -11.87
C VAL A 582 22.65 -24.01 -12.45
N GLN A 583 22.86 -24.44 -13.69
CA GLN A 583 21.95 -25.33 -14.42
C GLN A 583 22.27 -26.80 -14.21
N GLU A 584 23.55 -27.14 -14.11
CA GLU A 584 23.99 -28.51 -13.83
C GLU A 584 25.18 -28.53 -12.88
N TYR A 585 25.16 -29.52 -12.01
CA TYR A 585 26.26 -29.87 -11.12
C TYR A 585 26.94 -31.14 -11.62
N LYS A 586 28.20 -31.33 -11.26
CA LYS A 586 28.83 -32.65 -11.41
C LYS A 586 28.20 -33.58 -10.38
N SER A 587 27.90 -34.83 -10.76
CA SER A 587 27.35 -35.82 -9.84
C SER A 587 28.36 -36.06 -8.71
N TYR A 588 28.16 -35.42 -7.57
CA TYR A 588 28.99 -35.62 -6.40
C TYR A 588 28.19 -36.43 -5.39
N ILE A 589 28.70 -37.63 -5.08
CA ILE A 589 28.09 -38.52 -4.09
C ILE A 589 28.17 -37.82 -2.73
N VAL A 590 27.03 -37.63 -2.09
CA VAL A 590 26.97 -37.21 -0.69
C VAL A 590 27.72 -38.26 0.12
N GLY A 591 28.94 -37.94 0.54
CA GLY A 591 29.71 -38.80 1.43
C GLY A 591 28.88 -39.05 2.69
N ASN A 592 28.65 -40.32 3.01
CA ASN A 592 27.96 -40.77 4.22
C ASN A 592 28.77 -40.52 5.51
N GLU A 593 29.82 -39.70 5.47
CA GLU A 593 30.75 -39.54 6.59
C GLU A 593 30.18 -38.60 7.68
N SER A 594 29.48 -39.25 8.62
CA SER A 594 29.71 -39.33 10.08
C SER A 594 30.54 -38.29 10.85
N ASN A 595 30.97 -37.15 10.31
CA ASN A 595 31.56 -36.10 11.16
C ASN A 595 30.47 -35.15 11.65
N GLU A 596 30.12 -35.34 12.93
CA GLU A 596 29.24 -34.54 13.77
C GLU A 596 29.74 -33.09 13.91
N ASN A 597 29.69 -32.29 12.85
CA ASN A 597 29.78 -30.86 13.03
C ASN A 597 28.42 -30.34 13.51
N ASN A 598 28.33 -30.03 14.81
CA ASN A 598 27.26 -29.29 15.48
C ASN A 598 27.19 -27.81 15.02
N GLY A 599 27.36 -27.55 13.73
CA GLY A 599 27.24 -26.22 13.15
C GLY A 599 25.77 -25.79 13.11
N ILE A 600 25.51 -24.53 13.45
CA ILE A 600 24.21 -23.89 13.21
C ILE A 600 24.23 -23.37 11.78
N VAL A 601 23.25 -23.78 10.98
CA VAL A 601 23.00 -23.20 9.66
C VAL A 601 21.93 -22.12 9.83
N LEU A 602 22.26 -20.92 9.39
CA LEU A 602 21.29 -19.84 9.26
C LEU A 602 20.71 -19.91 7.84
N LEU A 603 19.40 -19.98 7.74
CA LEU A 603 18.67 -19.94 6.49
C LEU A 603 17.93 -18.62 6.39
N GLU A 604 18.00 -18.02 5.20
CA GLU A 604 17.10 -16.93 4.86
C GLU A 604 15.67 -17.47 4.71
N ASP A 605 14.66 -16.64 5.03
CA ASP A 605 13.23 -16.98 4.92
C ASP A 605 12.76 -17.00 3.46
N TRP A 606 13.30 -17.94 2.69
CA TRP A 606 12.89 -18.22 1.32
C TRP A 606 12.02 -19.48 1.28
N ASN A 607 11.21 -19.61 0.23
CA ASN A 607 10.46 -20.82 -0.05
C ASN A 607 11.39 -21.89 -0.60
N HIS A 608 12.16 -22.52 0.29
CA HIS A 608 13.13 -23.56 -0.04
C HIS A 608 12.48 -24.89 -0.43
N CYS A 609 11.29 -25.18 0.09
CA CYS A 609 10.52 -26.40 -0.16
C CYS A 609 9.06 -26.04 -0.44
N ASN A 610 8.36 -26.89 -1.21
CA ASN A 610 6.97 -26.60 -1.60
C ASN A 610 5.98 -26.82 -0.46
N SER A 611 6.20 -27.83 0.40
CA SER A 611 5.26 -28.21 1.48
C SER A 611 5.73 -27.86 2.89
N THR A 612 7.03 -27.63 3.09
CA THR A 612 7.64 -27.48 4.42
C THR A 612 8.32 -26.12 4.59
N SER A 613 7.89 -25.36 5.60
CA SER A 613 8.61 -24.15 6.03
C SER A 613 9.82 -24.53 6.87
N LEU A 614 11.00 -24.03 6.50
CA LEU A 614 12.23 -24.27 7.27
C LEU A 614 12.39 -23.23 8.38
N PRO A 615 12.82 -23.62 9.59
CA PRO A 615 13.19 -22.65 10.61
C PRO A 615 14.44 -21.87 10.17
N LEU A 616 14.50 -20.58 10.51
CA LEU A 616 15.65 -19.69 10.24
C LEU A 616 16.97 -20.21 10.79
N THR A 617 16.92 -21.00 11.87
CA THR A 617 18.05 -21.68 12.47
C THR A 617 17.82 -23.18 12.35
N THR A 618 18.74 -23.88 11.69
CA THR A 618 18.62 -25.33 11.50
C THR A 618 19.99 -26.01 11.56
N THR A 619 19.99 -27.34 11.45
CA THR A 619 21.22 -28.15 11.45
C THR A 619 21.44 -28.77 10.07
N PRO A 620 22.71 -29.00 9.68
CA PRO A 620 23.04 -29.69 8.42
C PRO A 620 22.35 -31.06 8.30
N GLN A 621 22.18 -31.78 9.42
CA GLN A 621 21.51 -33.08 9.47
C GLN A 621 20.02 -32.99 9.14
N TYR A 622 19.32 -32.00 9.69
CA TYR A 622 17.90 -31.79 9.42
C TYR A 622 17.68 -31.44 7.94
N LEU A 623 18.53 -30.58 7.38
CA LEU A 623 18.49 -30.23 5.96
C LEU A 623 18.72 -31.45 5.07
N ARG A 624 19.75 -32.27 5.34
CA ARG A 624 20.00 -33.51 4.58
C ARG A 624 18.79 -34.45 4.56
N ARG A 625 18.08 -34.61 5.68
CA ARG A 625 16.87 -35.45 5.76
C ARG A 625 15.73 -34.92 4.91
N LEU A 626 15.46 -33.61 4.96
CA LEU A 626 14.42 -32.97 4.15
C LEU A 626 14.72 -33.06 2.66
N LEU A 627 16.00 -32.94 2.30
CA LEU A 627 16.42 -32.97 0.91
C LEU A 627 16.34 -34.39 0.30
N GLN A 628 16.49 -35.45 1.11
CA GLN A 628 16.21 -36.83 0.71
C GLN A 628 14.71 -37.10 0.44
N GLN A 629 13.81 -36.26 0.94
CA GLN A 629 12.36 -36.38 0.70
C GLN A 629 11.93 -35.79 -0.65
N GLY A 630 12.84 -35.14 -1.40
CA GLY A 630 12.62 -34.70 -2.78
C GLY A 630 11.72 -33.48 -2.97
N ASP A 631 11.29 -32.81 -1.89
CA ASP A 631 10.34 -31.68 -1.93
C ASP A 631 11.00 -30.29 -1.87
N CYS A 632 12.33 -30.24 -1.79
CA CYS A 632 13.11 -29.02 -1.60
C CYS A 632 14.03 -28.71 -2.79
N ASN A 633 14.39 -27.44 -2.97
CA ASN A 633 15.27 -26.98 -4.04
C ASN A 633 16.65 -27.67 -3.98
N ALA A 634 17.02 -28.36 -5.06
CA ALA A 634 18.29 -29.07 -5.18
C ALA A 634 19.54 -28.16 -5.08
N ASN A 635 19.40 -26.85 -5.32
CA ASN A 635 20.49 -25.90 -5.14
C ASN A 635 20.87 -25.72 -3.66
N LEU A 636 19.91 -25.85 -2.74
CA LEU A 636 20.15 -25.75 -1.29
C LEU A 636 21.03 -26.90 -0.78
N LEU A 637 20.85 -28.12 -1.31
CA LEU A 637 21.69 -29.29 -1.01
C LEU A 637 23.17 -29.03 -1.25
N LEU A 638 23.46 -28.33 -2.34
CA LEU A 638 24.82 -28.18 -2.81
C LEU A 638 25.53 -27.01 -2.15
N ASP A 639 24.85 -25.89 -1.89
CA ASP A 639 25.43 -24.82 -1.06
C ASP A 639 25.79 -25.34 0.33
N LEU A 640 24.93 -26.14 0.96
CA LEU A 640 25.25 -26.79 2.23
C LEU A 640 26.45 -27.74 2.13
N ASN A 641 26.58 -28.49 1.03
CA ASN A 641 27.65 -29.45 0.83
C ASN A 641 29.01 -28.77 0.55
N ILE A 642 29.02 -27.74 -0.31
CA ILE A 642 30.23 -26.94 -0.59
C ILE A 642 30.69 -26.26 0.70
N THR A 643 29.77 -25.66 1.45
CA THR A 643 30.10 -25.04 2.73
C THR A 643 30.65 -26.08 3.70
N GLN A 644 30.04 -27.27 3.80
CA GLN A 644 30.53 -28.30 4.71
C GLN A 644 31.94 -28.81 4.37
N ASN A 645 32.28 -28.98 3.08
CA ASN A 645 33.62 -29.41 2.66
C ASN A 645 34.72 -28.39 2.97
N VAL A 646 34.41 -27.10 2.86
CA VAL A 646 35.37 -26.03 3.17
C VAL A 646 35.63 -25.95 4.68
N TRP A 647 34.60 -26.17 5.49
CA TRP A 647 34.74 -26.07 6.95
C TRP A 647 35.25 -27.37 7.58
N SER A 648 34.98 -28.55 7.01
CA SER A 648 35.54 -29.81 7.50
C SER A 648 37.06 -29.93 7.25
N THR A 649 37.55 -29.32 6.17
CA THR A 649 38.98 -29.30 5.83
C THR A 649 39.78 -28.25 6.59
N ASN A 650 39.15 -27.15 7.03
CA ASN A 650 39.81 -26.08 7.79
C ASN A 650 39.77 -26.27 9.32
N VAL A 651 38.79 -26.99 9.89
CA VAL A 651 38.74 -27.21 11.35
C VAL A 651 39.75 -28.28 11.82
N THR A 652 40.38 -28.99 10.89
CA THR A 652 41.40 -30.02 11.17
C THR A 652 42.85 -29.52 11.00
N ARG A 653 43.06 -28.23 10.72
CA ARG A 653 44.37 -27.54 10.78
C ARG A 653 44.30 -26.40 11.78
#